data_AF-F4YUQ5-F1
#
_entry.id   AF-F4YUQ5-F1
#
_cell.length_a   1.000
_cell.length_b   1.000
_cell.length_c   1.000
_cell.angle_alpha   90.00
_cell.angle_beta   90.00
_cell.angle_gamma   90.00
#
_symmetry.space_group_name_H-M   'P 1'
#
loop_
_entity.id
_entity.type
_entity.pdbx_description
1 polymer ?
#
loop_
_entity_poly.entity_id
_entity_poly.type
_entity_poly.pdbx_seq_one_letter_code
_entity_poly.pdbx_strand_id
1 'polypeptide(L)'
;MAHLSARLLLLGLLLWASRVCSATAQDGCTFLGEEETSSFYQEGDVVLGGLFPLHYSPVSSVTSFQWEPQQTTYEFSARALRWMETMMFAVREINQRSDLLPHLTLGFHIRDSCDHVPVSLRGSLLLVNGQPEWGADSRGAGQGPGSDCAAVRRAVSPVIIGDAASGVSMAVLRTLGSFQIPLVSYFASCSCLSDQKQFPTFMRTMPSDAFQIRALARLVRYFHWTWVGVIGVESDYARFAIQLFLQESVHFGMCAAYVHFYPVVLTQHAVGQLVDTIQGSSSRVLLNFSGESELRSILRECLHRNITGLQLIASEAWATSKSLWGEFGDLLTGTLGFGIRKADVIPGLKDFLTRLGPSDRSQSAFLAEFWEETFNCRVNDSLNTHTHSISYLDREPCSGREVLGDVYTPYADVSQLRVSYNVYKAVYLIAHALQDMTNCVDGQGPFINGTCGDPKHVKPWQLLHYMKQVKFSTLGEEVSFDHNGDPIASYDLMNWQRGQDGSLRLVKVGFYDASLADGRDLVINDSVIQWPVGKQAARSVCSESCPPGTRVARKKGEPVCCFDCIPCAEGEVSNQTNSLNCIRCSDVTWPNEARDHCVPKTIEFLSYQESMGVVLCVVSILGACASLSVLAVFVANRHTPIVRGNNMELSFLLLFFLSVCFLIGLLFIGEPSDWLCRIRYPAFGVSFALCISCLLAKTMVVLMAFRATLPGSDVMKWFGPAQQRASVVLCTAVQGLICLIWLLTRPPYTNLNTGHISSVIIIDCAMGSEVAFWCVLGYIGLLACMCFILAFLARKLPDNFNEAKFITFSMLIFFAVWITFIPVYVSTAGKYTVAVHVFAILASAFGLLVCIFAPKCYIVMLRPEKNSRKHMMLKG
;
A
#
# COMPACT_ATOMS: atom_id res chain seq x y z
N MET A 1 59.09 -24.36 40.93
CA MET A 1 57.93 -24.23 41.82
C MET A 1 56.59 -24.49 41.12
N ALA A 2 56.33 -23.95 39.91
CA ALA A 2 55.05 -24.15 39.19
C ALA A 2 54.72 -25.61 38.79
N HIS A 3 55.73 -26.46 38.51
CA HIS A 3 55.50 -27.88 38.19
C HIS A 3 55.18 -28.75 39.41
N LEU A 4 55.63 -28.35 40.61
CA LEU A 4 55.39 -29.09 41.84
C LEU A 4 53.98 -28.79 42.36
N SER A 5 53.53 -27.54 42.26
CA SER A 5 52.16 -27.13 42.59
C SER A 5 51.13 -27.76 41.67
N ALA A 6 51.42 -27.91 40.37
CA ALA A 6 50.51 -28.58 39.43
C ALA A 6 50.34 -30.09 39.71
N ARG A 7 51.42 -30.79 40.09
CA ARG A 7 51.34 -32.21 40.47
C ARG A 7 50.69 -32.45 41.82
N LEU A 8 50.89 -31.54 42.79
CA LEU A 8 50.20 -31.57 44.09
C LEU A 8 48.70 -31.26 43.96
N LEU A 9 48.30 -30.38 43.04
CA LEU A 9 46.89 -30.15 42.69
C LEU A 9 46.27 -31.36 41.98
N LEU A 10 46.99 -32.02 41.08
CA LEU A 10 46.49 -33.23 40.41
C LEU A 10 46.35 -34.41 41.39
N LEU A 11 47.33 -34.62 42.28
CA LEU A 11 47.23 -35.62 43.35
C LEU A 11 46.15 -35.26 44.37
N GLY A 12 46.00 -33.97 44.68
CA GLY A 12 44.94 -33.46 45.55
C GLY A 12 43.56 -33.72 44.97
N LEU A 13 43.36 -33.50 43.67
CA LEU A 13 42.11 -33.77 42.95
C LEU A 13 41.85 -35.27 42.80
N LEU A 14 42.87 -36.09 42.55
CA LEU A 14 42.73 -37.56 42.50
C LEU A 14 42.43 -38.17 43.87
N LEU A 15 43.02 -37.63 44.94
CA LEU A 15 42.75 -38.06 46.32
C LEU A 15 41.38 -37.56 46.82
N TRP A 16 40.93 -36.37 46.41
CA TRP A 16 39.57 -35.89 46.67
C TRP A 16 38.52 -36.70 45.89
N ALA A 17 38.80 -37.07 44.64
CA ALA A 17 37.94 -37.95 43.85
C ALA A 17 37.81 -39.36 44.46
N SER A 18 38.84 -39.84 45.17
CA SER A 18 38.79 -41.12 45.87
C SER A 18 38.09 -41.08 47.24
N ARG A 19 37.83 -39.89 47.81
CA ARG A 19 37.22 -39.72 49.15
C ARG A 19 35.82 -39.12 49.15
N VAL A 20 35.31 -38.69 48.00
CA VAL A 20 33.90 -38.29 47.83
C VAL A 20 33.23 -39.37 46.98
N CYS A 21 32.21 -40.01 47.54
CA CYS A 21 31.46 -41.16 47.02
C CYS A 21 32.09 -42.54 47.22
N SER A 22 32.37 -42.87 48.48
CA SER A 22 31.94 -44.18 49.01
C SER A 22 30.67 -44.00 49.83
N ALA A 23 29.64 -43.41 49.22
CA ALA A 23 28.30 -43.82 49.59
C ALA A 23 28.14 -45.19 48.92
N THR A 24 28.03 -46.24 49.71
CA THR A 24 27.37 -47.47 49.27
C THR A 24 26.03 -47.03 48.69
N ALA A 25 25.96 -46.87 47.36
CA ALA A 25 24.70 -46.72 46.68
C ALA A 25 23.89 -47.96 47.06
N GLN A 26 22.67 -47.79 47.53
CA GLN A 26 21.72 -48.90 47.49
C GLN A 26 21.69 -49.37 46.03
N ASP A 27 22.13 -50.60 45.76
CA ASP A 27 22.02 -51.26 44.45
C ASP A 27 20.55 -51.52 44.02
N GLY A 28 19.57 -50.89 44.67
CA GLY A 28 18.16 -51.02 44.37
C GLY A 28 17.64 -49.80 43.60
N CYS A 29 17.05 -50.03 42.43
CA CYS A 29 16.28 -49.02 41.73
C CYS A 29 14.94 -48.86 42.46
N THR A 30 14.68 -47.70 43.04
CA THR A 30 13.40 -47.39 43.70
C THR A 30 12.60 -46.42 42.84
N PHE A 31 11.32 -46.73 42.65
CA PHE A 31 10.40 -45.81 41.99
C PHE A 31 10.13 -44.60 42.89
N LEU A 32 10.44 -43.41 42.40
CA LEU A 32 10.30 -42.13 43.12
C LEU A 32 9.07 -41.33 42.67
N GLY A 33 8.24 -41.88 41.78
CA GLY A 33 6.99 -41.25 41.34
C GLY A 33 5.82 -41.57 42.28
N GLU A 34 4.76 -40.77 42.23
CA GLU A 34 3.50 -41.17 42.87
C GLU A 34 2.74 -42.13 41.94
N GLU A 35 1.98 -43.04 42.55
CA GLU A 35 1.13 -43.99 41.81
C GLU A 35 -0.01 -43.22 41.13
N GLU A 36 0.06 -43.12 39.81
CA GLU A 36 -0.96 -42.46 39.01
C GLU A 36 -1.89 -43.53 38.42
N THR A 37 -3.11 -43.62 38.97
CA THR A 37 -4.03 -44.74 38.76
C THR A 37 -4.94 -44.55 37.55
N SER A 38 -5.21 -43.31 37.13
CA SER A 38 -6.13 -42.98 36.03
C SER A 38 -5.45 -43.08 34.66
N SER A 39 -5.75 -44.15 33.91
CA SER A 39 -5.31 -44.35 32.52
C SER A 39 -6.24 -45.33 31.81
N PHE A 40 -6.29 -45.30 30.48
CA PHE A 40 -6.85 -46.42 29.71
C PHE A 40 -5.72 -47.37 29.34
N TYR A 41 -5.84 -48.65 29.71
CA TYR A 41 -4.84 -49.67 29.40
C TYR A 41 -5.48 -50.92 28.81
N GLN A 42 -4.90 -51.41 27.72
CA GLN A 42 -5.19 -52.71 27.14
C GLN A 42 -3.87 -53.37 26.72
N GLU A 43 -3.67 -54.61 27.15
CA GLU A 43 -2.51 -55.41 26.78
C GLU A 43 -2.55 -55.84 25.30
N GLY A 44 -1.37 -56.00 24.71
CA GLY A 44 -1.15 -56.51 23.36
C GLY A 44 0.34 -56.77 23.13
N ASP A 45 0.69 -57.44 22.02
CA ASP A 45 2.08 -57.69 21.64
C ASP A 45 2.88 -56.38 21.47
N VAL A 46 2.21 -55.32 20.97
CA VAL A 46 2.76 -53.96 20.90
C VAL A 46 1.76 -52.99 21.54
N VAL A 47 2.15 -52.35 22.64
CA VAL A 47 1.30 -51.36 23.34
C VAL A 47 1.62 -49.95 22.86
N LEU A 48 0.63 -49.27 22.28
CA LEU A 48 0.77 -47.90 21.80
C LEU A 48 0.55 -46.89 22.93
N GLY A 49 1.50 -45.97 23.12
CA GLY A 49 1.36 -44.89 24.10
C GLY A 49 0.44 -43.79 23.57
N GLY A 50 -0.41 -43.22 24.41
CA GLY A 50 -1.31 -42.13 24.05
C GLY A 50 -1.23 -40.96 25.03
N LEU A 51 -1.05 -39.74 24.52
CA LEU A 51 -1.12 -38.49 25.27
C LEU A 51 -2.20 -37.58 24.69
N PHE A 52 -3.23 -37.30 25.49
CA PHE A 52 -4.38 -36.50 25.06
C PHE A 52 -4.75 -35.45 26.11
N PRO A 53 -5.09 -34.21 25.71
CA PRO A 53 -5.44 -33.14 26.63
C PRO A 53 -6.91 -33.28 27.04
N LEU A 54 -7.22 -34.32 27.82
CA LEU A 54 -8.58 -34.54 28.35
C LEU A 54 -8.97 -33.38 29.27
N HIS A 55 -8.00 -32.95 30.06
CA HIS A 55 -8.08 -31.79 30.91
C HIS A 55 -7.25 -30.63 30.35
N TYR A 56 -7.57 -29.40 30.74
CA TYR A 56 -6.70 -28.24 30.52
C TYR A 56 -6.91 -27.21 31.62
N SER A 57 -5.85 -26.46 31.97
CA SER A 57 -5.95 -25.40 32.98
C SER A 57 -5.82 -24.04 32.33
N PRO A 58 -6.81 -23.14 32.48
CA PRO A 58 -6.67 -21.74 32.07
C PRO A 58 -5.78 -20.92 33.02
N VAL A 59 -5.36 -21.50 34.16
CA VAL A 59 -4.54 -20.83 35.19
C VAL A 59 -3.21 -21.55 35.34
N SER A 60 -2.11 -20.90 34.95
CA SER A 60 -0.77 -21.40 35.32
C SER A 60 -0.41 -20.91 36.73
N SER A 61 -0.06 -21.84 37.62
CA SER A 61 0.58 -21.50 38.88
C SER A 61 2.09 -21.50 38.67
N VAL A 62 2.77 -20.39 38.98
CA VAL A 62 4.23 -20.39 39.05
C VAL A 62 4.60 -21.12 40.33
N THR A 63 4.91 -22.40 40.20
CA THR A 63 5.31 -23.23 41.32
C THR A 63 6.71 -22.83 41.79
N SER A 64 6.82 -22.48 43.06
CA SER A 64 8.13 -22.25 43.70
C SER A 64 8.83 -23.60 43.93
N PHE A 65 10.14 -23.66 43.72
CA PHE A 65 10.95 -24.84 44.08
C PHE A 65 11.01 -25.09 45.60
N GLN A 66 10.41 -24.21 46.40
CA GLN A 66 10.42 -24.30 47.87
C GLN A 66 9.25 -25.10 48.44
N TRP A 67 8.17 -25.29 47.68
CA TRP A 67 6.94 -25.93 48.15
C TRP A 67 6.43 -26.90 47.11
N GLU A 68 5.72 -27.92 47.56
CA GLU A 68 4.99 -28.81 46.68
C GLU A 68 3.93 -28.01 45.89
N PRO A 69 3.81 -28.22 44.56
CA PRO A 69 2.81 -27.56 43.75
C PRO A 69 1.39 -27.72 44.33
N GLN A 70 0.64 -26.62 44.41
CA GLN A 70 -0.78 -26.73 44.74
C GLN A 70 -1.54 -27.45 43.62
N GLN A 71 -2.58 -28.17 44.02
CA GLN A 71 -3.44 -28.91 43.10
C GLN A 71 -4.08 -27.93 42.10
N THR A 72 -3.79 -28.12 40.82
CA THR A 72 -4.28 -27.23 39.75
C THR A 72 -5.71 -27.62 39.38
N THR A 73 -6.60 -26.64 39.27
CA THR A 73 -7.97 -26.86 38.79
C THR A 73 -7.97 -26.98 37.27
N TYR A 74 -8.53 -28.06 36.74
CA TYR A 74 -8.61 -28.30 35.31
C TYR A 74 -10.07 -28.31 34.85
N GLU A 75 -10.31 -27.84 33.63
CA GLU A 75 -11.58 -27.98 32.92
C GLU A 75 -11.58 -29.27 32.07
N PHE A 76 -12.72 -29.95 32.02
CA PHE A 76 -12.88 -31.22 31.30
C PHE A 76 -13.28 -31.01 29.83
N SER A 77 -12.63 -31.74 28.91
CA SER A 77 -12.88 -31.68 27.46
C SER A 77 -13.48 -32.99 26.92
N ALA A 78 -14.81 -33.03 26.80
CA ALA A 78 -15.54 -34.14 26.16
C ALA A 78 -15.07 -34.42 24.71
N ARG A 79 -14.55 -33.40 24.03
CA ARG A 79 -14.01 -33.53 22.67
C ARG A 79 -12.67 -34.28 22.65
N ALA A 80 -11.81 -34.04 23.63
CA ALA A 80 -10.54 -34.75 23.75
C ALA A 80 -10.75 -36.21 24.17
N LEU A 81 -11.74 -36.50 25.01
CA LEU A 81 -12.14 -37.87 25.32
C LEU A 81 -12.52 -38.66 24.06
N ARG A 82 -13.24 -38.03 23.12
CA ARG A 82 -13.53 -38.65 21.82
C ARG A 82 -12.26 -39.01 21.05
N TRP A 83 -11.18 -38.23 21.16
CA TRP A 83 -9.91 -38.54 20.51
C TRP A 83 -9.24 -39.77 21.13
N MET A 84 -9.27 -39.89 22.46
CA MET A 84 -8.80 -41.09 23.19
C MET A 84 -9.59 -42.33 22.75
N GLU A 85 -10.92 -42.25 22.75
CA GLU A 85 -11.78 -43.35 22.29
C GLU A 85 -11.60 -43.67 20.80
N THR A 86 -11.25 -42.67 19.97
CA THR A 86 -10.95 -42.92 18.55
C THR A 86 -9.68 -43.76 18.40
N MET A 87 -8.66 -43.56 19.25
CA MET A 87 -7.46 -44.41 19.28
C MET A 87 -7.82 -45.84 19.69
N MET A 88 -8.61 -46.01 20.75
CA MET A 88 -9.09 -47.32 21.21
C MET A 88 -9.90 -48.05 20.15
N PHE A 89 -10.80 -47.32 19.47
CA PHE A 89 -11.59 -47.82 18.35
C PHE A 89 -10.70 -48.31 17.20
N ALA A 90 -9.73 -47.50 16.77
CA ALA A 90 -8.83 -47.86 15.67
C ALA A 90 -7.99 -49.10 15.99
N VAL A 91 -7.48 -49.21 17.22
CA VAL A 91 -6.76 -50.41 17.69
C VAL A 91 -7.66 -51.65 17.63
N ARG A 92 -8.90 -51.53 18.13
CA ARG A 92 -9.87 -52.63 18.12
C ARG A 92 -10.22 -53.06 16.69
N GLU A 93 -10.41 -52.11 15.79
CA GLU A 93 -10.72 -52.36 14.40
C GLU A 93 -9.58 -53.11 13.70
N ILE A 94 -8.32 -52.67 13.90
CA ILE A 94 -7.15 -53.33 13.31
C ILE A 94 -6.99 -54.75 13.83
N ASN A 95 -7.16 -54.98 15.13
CA ASN A 95 -7.08 -56.33 15.71
C ASN A 95 -8.19 -57.28 15.21
N GLN A 96 -9.27 -56.76 14.60
CA GLN A 96 -10.34 -57.56 14.00
C GLN A 96 -10.11 -57.85 12.51
N ARG A 97 -9.11 -57.22 11.89
CA ARG A 97 -8.79 -57.41 10.48
C ARG A 97 -7.92 -58.64 10.27
N SER A 98 -8.17 -59.35 9.17
CA SER A 98 -7.36 -60.50 8.76
C SER A 98 -6.25 -60.13 7.76
N ASP A 99 -6.33 -58.93 7.16
CA ASP A 99 -5.43 -58.46 6.10
C ASP A 99 -4.31 -57.55 6.62
N LEU A 100 -4.43 -57.03 7.85
CA LEU A 100 -3.46 -56.15 8.49
C LEU A 100 -3.15 -56.67 9.90
N LEU A 101 -1.89 -57.00 10.16
CA LEU A 101 -1.38 -57.57 11.41
C LEU A 101 -2.11 -58.86 11.89
N PRO A 102 -2.32 -59.89 11.04
CA PRO A 102 -3.07 -61.09 11.43
C PRO A 102 -2.42 -61.95 12.54
N HIS A 103 -1.15 -61.70 12.87
CA HIS A 103 -0.36 -62.46 13.84
C HIS A 103 0.21 -61.60 14.98
N LEU A 104 -0.24 -60.34 15.08
CA LEU A 104 0.19 -59.38 16.09
C LEU A 104 -1.03 -58.65 16.62
N THR A 105 -1.09 -58.51 17.94
CA THR A 105 -2.15 -57.77 18.62
C THR A 105 -1.63 -56.41 19.08
N LEU A 106 -2.38 -55.35 18.77
CA LEU A 106 -2.10 -54.02 19.27
C LEU A 106 -2.81 -53.78 20.60
N GLY A 107 -2.08 -53.28 21.58
CA GLY A 107 -2.60 -52.74 22.84
C GLY A 107 -2.48 -51.22 22.88
N PHE A 108 -2.92 -50.61 23.98
CA PHE A 108 -2.75 -49.18 24.21
C PHE A 108 -2.54 -48.86 25.69
N HIS A 109 -1.84 -47.75 25.96
CA HIS A 109 -1.72 -47.15 27.27
C HIS A 109 -1.90 -45.64 27.08
N ILE A 110 -3.07 -45.12 27.45
CA ILE A 110 -3.47 -43.73 27.19
C ILE A 110 -3.54 -42.98 28.51
N ARG A 111 -2.86 -41.84 28.55
CA ARG A 111 -2.81 -40.92 29.69
C ARG A 111 -3.25 -39.52 29.28
N ASP A 112 -3.72 -38.79 30.28
CA ASP A 112 -4.03 -37.38 30.13
C ASP A 112 -2.73 -36.56 30.09
N SER A 113 -2.65 -35.60 29.17
CA SER A 113 -1.55 -34.65 29.11
C SER A 113 -1.85 -33.32 29.81
N CYS A 114 -3.12 -33.07 30.13
CA CYS A 114 -3.63 -31.82 30.68
C CYS A 114 -3.29 -30.56 29.86
N ASP A 115 -2.85 -30.72 28.61
CA ASP A 115 -2.16 -29.70 27.81
C ASP A 115 -1.05 -28.95 28.59
N HIS A 116 -0.35 -29.67 29.49
CA HIS A 116 0.56 -29.08 30.46
C HIS A 116 1.91 -29.82 30.47
N VAL A 117 3.00 -29.07 30.27
CA VAL A 117 4.35 -29.64 30.05
C VAL A 117 4.78 -30.63 31.15
N PRO A 118 4.74 -30.30 32.46
CA PRO A 118 5.08 -31.26 33.51
C PRO A 118 4.25 -32.54 33.52
N VAL A 119 2.94 -32.44 33.26
CA VAL A 119 2.02 -33.58 33.29
C VAL A 119 2.29 -34.49 32.09
N SER A 120 2.39 -33.91 30.90
CA SER A 120 2.73 -34.63 29.67
C SER A 120 4.10 -35.31 29.76
N LEU A 121 5.11 -34.64 30.34
CA LEU A 121 6.43 -35.24 30.57
C LEU A 121 6.34 -36.45 31.51
N ARG A 122 5.65 -36.31 32.66
CA ARG A 122 5.43 -37.42 33.61
C ARG A 122 4.72 -38.59 32.92
N GLY A 123 3.60 -38.32 32.23
CA GLY A 123 2.85 -39.31 31.48
C GLY A 123 3.72 -40.02 30.44
N SER A 124 4.49 -39.26 29.65
CA SER A 124 5.39 -39.82 28.63
C SER A 124 6.45 -40.75 29.22
N LEU A 125 7.03 -40.41 30.38
CA LEU A 125 8.02 -41.25 31.07
C LEU A 125 7.38 -42.53 31.62
N LEU A 126 6.15 -42.46 32.13
CA LEU A 126 5.41 -43.64 32.58
C LEU A 126 5.02 -44.57 31.43
N LEU A 127 4.76 -44.02 30.23
CA LEU A 127 4.48 -44.83 29.03
C LEU A 127 5.72 -45.63 28.59
N VAL A 128 6.90 -45.04 28.64
CA VAL A 128 8.13 -45.67 28.11
C VAL A 128 8.92 -46.48 29.14
N ASN A 129 8.78 -46.18 30.44
CA ASN A 129 9.46 -46.90 31.52
C ASN A 129 8.51 -47.82 32.29
N GLY A 130 7.20 -47.61 32.17
CA GLY A 130 6.19 -48.31 32.97
C GLY A 130 6.09 -47.79 34.41
N GLN A 131 5.13 -48.35 35.15
CA GLN A 131 4.86 -48.04 36.55
C GLN A 131 4.84 -49.34 37.35
N PRO A 132 5.56 -49.45 38.49
CA PRO A 132 5.45 -50.62 39.36
C PRO A 132 4.05 -50.71 39.95
N GLU A 133 3.42 -51.90 39.93
CA GLU A 133 2.09 -52.09 40.50
C GLU A 133 2.18 -52.51 41.97
N TRP A 134 1.44 -51.84 42.87
CA TRP A 134 1.31 -52.27 44.26
C TRP A 134 0.41 -53.51 44.36
N GLY A 135 1.00 -54.68 44.62
CA GLY A 135 0.24 -55.90 44.86
C GLY A 135 -0.62 -55.82 46.14
N ALA A 136 -1.85 -56.35 46.08
CA ALA A 136 -2.75 -56.48 47.23
C ALA A 136 -2.16 -57.38 48.36
N ASP A 137 -1.20 -58.24 48.04
CA ASP A 137 -0.50 -59.11 49.00
C ASP A 137 0.50 -58.36 49.91
N SER A 138 0.74 -57.07 49.65
CA SER A 138 1.72 -56.25 50.38
C SER A 138 1.17 -55.64 51.69
N ARG A 139 -0.11 -55.85 52.04
CA ARG A 139 -0.72 -55.26 53.25
C ARG A 139 -0.16 -55.79 54.58
N GLY A 140 0.75 -56.77 54.54
CA GLY A 140 1.41 -57.35 55.72
C GLY A 140 2.88 -56.96 55.93
N ALA A 141 3.53 -56.27 54.99
CA ALA A 141 4.92 -55.84 55.14
C ALA A 141 4.95 -54.33 55.42
N GLY A 142 5.56 -53.95 56.54
CA GLY A 142 5.58 -52.58 57.04
C GLY A 142 6.03 -51.55 56.00
N GLN A 143 5.52 -50.33 56.18
CA GLN A 143 5.93 -49.12 55.47
C GLN A 143 7.47 -49.00 55.43
N GLY A 144 8.05 -49.28 54.27
CA GLY A 144 9.43 -48.98 53.91
C GLY A 144 9.45 -48.32 52.52
N PRO A 145 10.43 -47.45 52.20
CA PRO A 145 10.43 -46.69 50.97
C PRO A 145 10.91 -47.55 49.77
N GLY A 146 10.07 -47.63 48.74
CA GLY A 146 10.46 -48.03 47.38
C GLY A 146 10.19 -49.49 47.01
N SER A 147 9.25 -49.71 46.09
CA SER A 147 9.21 -50.94 45.28
C SER A 147 10.36 -50.93 44.27
N ASP A 148 10.88 -52.11 43.95
CA ASP A 148 11.92 -52.29 42.94
C ASP A 148 11.36 -51.96 41.54
N CYS A 149 12.10 -51.21 40.74
CA CYS A 149 11.76 -50.93 39.33
C CYS A 149 11.58 -52.22 38.51
N ALA A 150 12.10 -53.36 38.96
CA ALA A 150 11.84 -54.67 38.38
C ALA A 150 10.37 -55.15 38.49
N ALA A 151 9.53 -54.49 39.30
CA ALA A 151 8.13 -54.84 39.50
C ALA A 151 7.16 -54.20 38.49
N VAL A 152 7.67 -53.61 37.39
CA VAL A 152 6.84 -53.12 36.28
C VAL A 152 6.25 -54.32 35.53
N ARG A 153 4.92 -54.49 35.61
CA ARG A 153 4.19 -55.60 34.97
C ARG A 153 3.56 -55.23 33.63
N ARG A 154 3.23 -53.95 33.42
CA ARG A 154 2.61 -53.48 32.18
C ARG A 154 3.66 -53.33 31.08
N ALA A 155 3.26 -53.64 29.85
CA ALA A 155 4.13 -53.45 28.69
C ALA A 155 4.37 -51.95 28.42
N VAL A 156 5.62 -51.61 28.11
CA VAL A 156 6.03 -50.24 27.79
C VAL A 156 5.73 -49.91 26.34
N SER A 157 5.54 -48.62 26.05
CA SER A 157 5.19 -48.14 24.72
C SER A 157 6.44 -47.80 23.90
N PRO A 158 6.70 -48.49 22.77
CA PRO A 158 7.84 -48.17 21.90
C PRO A 158 7.59 -46.94 21.01
N VAL A 159 6.36 -46.41 21.00
CA VAL A 159 5.91 -45.26 20.23
C VAL A 159 4.79 -44.55 20.98
N ILE A 160 4.73 -43.23 20.86
CA ILE A 160 3.70 -42.40 21.48
C ILE A 160 2.90 -41.67 20.40
N ILE A 161 1.58 -41.72 20.49
CA ILE A 161 0.64 -40.88 19.74
C ILE A 161 0.26 -39.69 20.63
N GLY A 162 0.60 -38.48 20.20
CA GLY A 162 0.47 -37.25 20.99
C GLY A 162 1.74 -36.40 20.88
N ASP A 163 1.90 -35.32 21.65
CA ASP A 163 0.81 -34.58 22.30
C ASP A 163 0.04 -33.74 21.26
N ALA A 164 -1.04 -33.09 21.65
CA ALA A 164 -1.84 -32.23 20.77
C ALA A 164 -1.17 -30.85 20.54
N ALA A 165 -0.68 -30.21 21.60
CA ALA A 165 -0.07 -28.88 21.48
C ALA A 165 1.40 -28.94 21.05
N SER A 166 1.78 -27.98 20.21
CA SER A 166 3.14 -27.90 19.65
C SER A 166 4.21 -27.67 20.74
N GLY A 167 3.95 -26.76 21.70
CA GLY A 167 4.88 -26.46 22.79
C GLY A 167 5.11 -27.66 23.72
N VAL A 168 4.03 -28.37 24.05
CA VAL A 168 4.09 -29.57 24.90
C VAL A 168 4.81 -30.72 24.18
N SER A 169 4.49 -30.93 22.90
CA SER A 169 5.18 -31.94 22.06
C SER A 169 6.69 -31.69 22.00
N MET A 170 7.12 -30.43 21.88
CA MET A 170 8.56 -30.10 21.90
C MET A 170 9.23 -30.47 23.21
N ALA A 171 8.56 -30.28 24.35
CA ALA A 171 9.11 -30.67 25.64
C ALA A 171 9.29 -32.20 25.73
N VAL A 172 8.28 -32.96 25.32
CA VAL A 172 8.33 -34.43 25.28
C VAL A 172 9.46 -34.91 24.34
N LEU A 173 9.58 -34.34 23.15
CA LEU A 173 10.63 -34.69 22.19
C LEU A 173 12.04 -34.38 22.70
N ARG A 174 12.23 -33.28 23.43
CA ARG A 174 13.54 -32.95 24.01
C ARG A 174 13.96 -33.95 25.09
N THR A 175 13.01 -34.58 25.77
CA THR A 175 13.28 -35.61 26.77
C THR A 175 13.45 -36.99 26.14
N LEU A 176 12.57 -37.39 25.22
CA LEU A 176 12.53 -38.75 24.67
C LEU A 176 13.32 -38.94 23.36
N GLY A 177 13.63 -37.86 22.65
CA GLY A 177 14.28 -37.91 21.34
C GLY A 177 15.69 -38.49 21.38
N SER A 178 16.44 -38.30 22.48
CA SER A 178 17.75 -38.90 22.70
C SER A 178 17.70 -40.43 22.80
N PHE A 179 16.57 -40.97 23.25
CA PHE A 179 16.29 -42.41 23.32
C PHE A 179 15.69 -42.96 22.02
N GLN A 180 15.61 -42.12 20.98
CA GLN A 180 15.08 -42.48 19.67
C GLN A 180 13.63 -42.98 19.69
N ILE A 181 12.83 -42.51 20.66
CA ILE A 181 11.42 -42.88 20.79
C ILE A 181 10.58 -42.01 19.85
N PRO A 182 9.88 -42.59 18.87
CA PRO A 182 9.04 -41.87 17.94
C PRO A 182 7.81 -41.27 18.63
N LEU A 183 7.51 -40.02 18.28
CA LEU A 183 6.32 -39.30 18.70
C LEU A 183 5.53 -38.90 17.45
N VAL A 184 4.29 -39.39 17.33
CA VAL A 184 3.36 -39.05 16.24
C VAL A 184 2.28 -38.13 16.77
N SER A 185 2.39 -36.84 16.50
CA SER A 185 1.34 -35.90 16.90
C SER A 185 0.17 -35.91 15.91
N TYR A 186 -1.05 -35.84 16.43
CA TYR A 186 -2.28 -35.74 15.64
C TYR A 186 -2.79 -34.30 15.48
N PHE A 187 -2.18 -33.33 16.16
CA PHE A 187 -2.65 -31.93 16.18
C PHE A 187 -1.56 -30.85 16.33
N ALA A 188 -0.28 -31.21 16.58
CA ALA A 188 0.81 -30.24 16.66
C ALA A 188 1.21 -29.74 15.27
N SER A 189 0.77 -28.53 14.93
CA SER A 189 0.87 -27.96 13.59
C SER A 189 2.07 -27.01 13.38
N CYS A 190 2.78 -26.60 14.44
CA CYS A 190 3.91 -25.67 14.32
C CYS A 190 4.93 -26.14 13.27
N SER A 191 5.33 -25.23 12.37
CA SER A 191 6.38 -25.50 11.38
C SER A 191 7.75 -25.75 12.02
N CYS A 192 7.95 -25.29 13.26
CA CYS A 192 9.17 -25.48 14.04
C CYS A 192 9.49 -26.95 14.33
N LEU A 193 8.48 -27.82 14.37
CA LEU A 193 8.63 -29.25 14.63
C LEU A 193 9.16 -30.04 13.42
N SER A 194 9.14 -29.44 12.22
CA SER A 194 9.67 -30.05 10.99
C SER A 194 11.21 -30.05 10.94
N ASP A 195 11.91 -29.37 11.86
CA ASP A 195 13.37 -29.39 11.93
C ASP A 195 13.89 -30.75 12.46
N GLN A 196 14.13 -31.67 11.54
CA GLN A 196 14.62 -33.02 11.82
C GLN A 196 16.02 -33.04 12.49
N LYS A 197 16.76 -31.92 12.53
CA LYS A 197 18.01 -31.86 13.31
C LYS A 197 17.72 -31.71 14.80
N GLN A 198 16.67 -30.99 15.16
CA GLN A 198 16.24 -30.81 16.55
C GLN A 198 15.28 -31.93 17.00
N PHE A 199 14.41 -32.38 16.10
CA PHE A 199 13.34 -33.33 16.40
C PHE A 199 13.34 -34.55 15.45
N PRO A 200 14.42 -35.36 15.43
CA PRO A 200 14.57 -36.46 14.47
C PRO A 200 13.55 -37.60 14.60
N THR A 201 12.90 -37.71 15.77
CA THR A 201 11.90 -38.72 16.11
C THR A 201 10.46 -38.22 15.98
N PHE A 202 10.25 -36.97 15.55
CA PHE A 202 8.93 -36.41 15.38
C PHE A 202 8.33 -36.74 14.01
N MET A 203 7.06 -37.10 14.02
CA MET A 203 6.19 -37.18 12.86
C MET A 203 4.80 -36.64 13.24
N ARG A 204 3.96 -36.34 12.25
CA ARG A 204 2.57 -35.96 12.51
C ARG A 204 1.63 -36.35 11.40
N THR A 205 0.36 -36.53 11.73
CA THR A 205 -0.72 -36.82 10.75
C THR A 205 -1.54 -35.59 10.38
N MET A 206 -1.25 -34.47 11.03
CA MET A 206 -1.74 -33.12 10.77
C MET A 206 -0.76 -32.36 9.86
N PRO A 207 -1.19 -31.56 8.88
CA PRO A 207 -0.25 -30.78 8.07
C PRO A 207 0.40 -29.62 8.83
N SER A 208 1.57 -29.20 8.35
CA SER A 208 2.35 -28.07 8.87
C SER A 208 1.67 -26.71 8.67
N ASP A 209 1.77 -25.83 9.66
CA ASP A 209 1.36 -24.43 9.59
C ASP A 209 2.03 -23.69 8.43
N ALA A 210 3.20 -24.13 7.96
CA ALA A 210 3.83 -23.56 6.77
C ALA A 210 2.89 -23.52 5.56
N PHE A 211 2.04 -24.55 5.39
CA PHE A 211 1.06 -24.61 4.32
C PHE A 211 -0.21 -23.81 4.64
N GLN A 212 -0.67 -23.86 5.89
CA GLN A 212 -1.84 -23.10 6.31
C GLN A 212 -1.59 -21.59 6.20
N ILE A 213 -0.44 -21.11 6.65
CA ILE A 213 -0.07 -19.69 6.56
C ILE A 213 0.00 -19.22 5.10
N ARG A 214 0.55 -20.05 4.20
CA ARG A 214 0.51 -19.78 2.76
C ARG A 214 -0.93 -19.69 2.23
N ALA A 215 -1.80 -20.60 2.67
CA ALA A 215 -3.21 -20.60 2.30
C ALA A 215 -3.93 -19.34 2.84
N LEU A 216 -3.66 -18.94 4.08
CA LEU A 216 -4.18 -17.71 4.70
C LEU A 216 -3.70 -16.46 3.96
N ALA A 217 -2.43 -16.39 3.59
CA ALA A 217 -1.90 -15.28 2.82
C ALA A 217 -2.57 -15.17 1.43
N ARG A 218 -2.79 -16.31 0.75
CA ARG A 218 -3.54 -16.37 -0.51
C ARG A 218 -5.01 -15.97 -0.33
N LEU A 219 -5.66 -16.39 0.75
CA LEU A 219 -7.04 -16.00 1.10
C LEU A 219 -7.17 -14.48 1.29
N VAL A 220 -6.28 -13.89 2.08
CA VAL A 220 -6.25 -12.44 2.33
C VAL A 220 -6.00 -11.67 1.03
N ARG A 221 -5.08 -12.17 0.19
CA ARG A 221 -4.81 -11.61 -1.13
C ARG A 221 -6.02 -11.69 -2.08
N TYR A 222 -6.74 -12.82 -2.07
CA TYR A 222 -7.91 -13.06 -2.92
C TYR A 222 -9.01 -12.01 -2.68
N PHE A 223 -9.28 -11.67 -1.41
CA PHE A 223 -10.27 -10.64 -1.05
C PHE A 223 -9.72 -9.19 -1.07
N HIS A 224 -8.51 -8.99 -1.57
CA HIS A 224 -7.84 -7.67 -1.64
C HIS A 224 -7.72 -6.95 -0.29
N TRP A 225 -7.60 -7.71 0.80
CA TRP A 225 -7.32 -7.15 2.12
C TRP A 225 -5.83 -6.81 2.24
N THR A 226 -5.52 -5.54 2.46
CA THR A 226 -4.12 -5.08 2.60
C THR A 226 -3.79 -4.60 4.01
N TRP A 227 -4.80 -4.51 4.89
CA TRP A 227 -4.68 -4.02 6.25
C TRP A 227 -5.35 -4.94 7.25
N VAL A 228 -4.56 -5.69 8.01
CA VAL A 228 -5.05 -6.86 8.76
C VAL A 228 -4.57 -6.83 10.20
N GLY A 229 -5.47 -6.98 11.17
CA GLY A 229 -5.10 -7.21 12.57
C GLY A 229 -4.66 -8.66 12.79
N VAL A 230 -3.58 -8.88 13.54
CA VAL A 230 -3.08 -10.21 13.86
C VAL A 230 -2.89 -10.36 15.35
N ILE A 231 -3.51 -11.37 15.94
CA ILE A 231 -3.41 -11.68 17.37
C ILE A 231 -3.04 -13.14 17.57
N GLY A 232 -2.39 -13.45 18.68
CA GLY A 232 -2.07 -14.82 19.04
C GLY A 232 -1.66 -14.99 20.48
N VAL A 233 -1.83 -16.19 21.00
CA VAL A 233 -1.40 -16.55 22.35
C VAL A 233 0.13 -16.68 22.39
N GLU A 234 0.77 -16.19 23.45
CA GLU A 234 2.22 -16.21 23.68
C GLU A 234 2.75 -17.66 23.79
N SER A 235 2.95 -18.29 22.64
CA SER A 235 3.30 -19.70 22.48
C SER A 235 4.16 -19.89 21.23
N ASP A 236 4.92 -20.99 21.16
CA ASP A 236 5.68 -21.31 19.96
C ASP A 236 4.77 -21.50 18.73
N TYR A 237 3.56 -22.05 18.91
CA TYR A 237 2.57 -22.17 17.83
C TYR A 237 2.25 -20.80 17.20
N ALA A 238 1.75 -19.85 17.99
CA ALA A 238 1.35 -18.55 17.44
C ALA A 238 2.56 -17.72 16.98
N ARG A 239 3.70 -17.79 17.69
CA ARG A 239 4.91 -17.03 17.32
C ARG A 239 5.40 -17.41 15.92
N PHE A 240 5.59 -18.71 15.66
CA PHE A 240 6.06 -19.17 14.36
C PHE A 240 5.00 -18.94 13.26
N ALA A 241 3.73 -19.18 13.55
CA ALA A 241 2.63 -18.92 12.62
C ALA A 241 2.55 -17.44 12.19
N ILE A 242 2.59 -16.52 13.15
CA ILE A 242 2.55 -15.07 12.89
C ILE A 242 3.81 -14.62 12.17
N GLN A 243 4.99 -15.12 12.56
CA GLN A 243 6.24 -14.79 11.87
C GLN A 243 6.21 -15.20 10.40
N LEU A 244 5.75 -16.42 10.10
CA LEU A 244 5.58 -16.88 8.73
C LEU A 244 4.54 -16.04 7.98
N PHE A 245 3.44 -15.66 8.64
CA PHE A 245 2.42 -14.84 8.02
C PHE A 245 2.97 -13.48 7.61
N LEU A 246 3.74 -12.83 8.48
CA LEU A 246 4.40 -11.55 8.19
C LEU A 246 5.43 -11.66 7.06
N GLN A 247 6.11 -12.80 6.92
CA GLN A 247 7.03 -13.04 5.80
C GLN A 247 6.26 -13.16 4.48
N GLU A 248 5.21 -13.96 4.44
CA GLU A 248 4.32 -14.12 3.28
C GLU A 248 3.60 -12.79 2.95
N SER A 249 3.25 -11.99 3.95
CA SER A 249 2.53 -10.72 3.75
C SER A 249 3.30 -9.73 2.90
N VAL A 250 4.64 -9.70 3.01
CA VAL A 250 5.53 -8.86 2.21
C VAL A 250 5.42 -9.22 0.72
N HIS A 251 5.33 -10.50 0.37
CA HIS A 251 5.26 -10.96 -1.01
C HIS A 251 3.94 -10.58 -1.69
N PHE A 252 2.84 -10.48 -0.94
CA PHE A 252 1.52 -10.13 -1.47
C PHE A 252 1.15 -8.65 -1.30
N GLY A 253 2.05 -7.83 -0.77
CA GLY A 253 1.82 -6.39 -0.53
C GLY A 253 0.80 -6.13 0.57
N MET A 254 0.79 -6.95 1.61
CA MET A 254 -0.14 -6.91 2.75
C MET A 254 0.59 -6.42 4.00
N CYS A 255 -0.07 -5.60 4.81
CA CYS A 255 0.49 -5.08 6.05
C CYS A 255 -0.35 -5.50 7.25
N ALA A 256 0.32 -5.85 8.34
CA ALA A 256 -0.32 -5.99 9.63
C ALA A 256 -0.60 -4.59 10.21
N ALA A 257 -1.86 -4.36 10.58
CA ALA A 257 -2.29 -3.15 11.27
C ALA A 257 -1.71 -3.09 12.68
N TYR A 258 -1.67 -4.26 13.33
CA TYR A 258 -1.02 -4.52 14.60
C TYR A 258 -0.75 -6.01 14.69
N VAL A 259 0.26 -6.36 15.48
CA VAL A 259 0.57 -7.73 15.90
C VAL A 259 0.55 -7.71 17.42
N HIS A 260 -0.37 -8.45 18.02
CA HIS A 260 -0.53 -8.45 19.47
C HIS A 260 -0.45 -9.88 20.02
N PHE A 261 0.62 -10.16 20.75
CA PHE A 261 0.74 -11.39 21.53
C PHE A 261 0.15 -11.17 22.92
N TYR A 262 -0.73 -12.05 23.34
CA TYR A 262 -1.31 -12.02 24.68
C TYR A 262 -0.86 -13.24 25.50
N PRO A 263 -0.69 -13.11 26.81
CA PRO A 263 -0.21 -14.19 27.66
C PRO A 263 -1.18 -15.38 27.65
N VAL A 264 -0.65 -16.60 27.87
CA VAL A 264 -1.47 -17.81 28.04
C VAL A 264 -2.53 -17.62 29.13
N VAL A 265 -2.16 -16.97 30.25
CA VAL A 265 -3.10 -16.55 31.29
C VAL A 265 -3.59 -15.13 31.02
N LEU A 266 -4.81 -15.02 30.50
CA LEU A 266 -5.45 -13.75 30.17
C LEU A 266 -6.03 -13.08 31.42
N THR A 267 -5.30 -12.11 31.99
CA THR A 267 -5.84 -11.22 33.01
C THR A 267 -6.85 -10.24 32.40
N GLN A 268 -7.81 -9.75 33.19
CA GLN A 268 -8.79 -8.76 32.71
C GLN A 268 -8.12 -7.49 32.14
N HIS A 269 -6.97 -7.10 32.70
CA HIS A 269 -6.19 -5.98 32.17
C HIS A 269 -5.61 -6.27 30.78
N ALA A 270 -5.02 -7.45 30.58
CA ALA A 270 -4.47 -7.85 29.28
C ALA A 270 -5.56 -7.98 28.21
N VAL A 271 -6.72 -8.55 28.55
CA VAL A 271 -7.89 -8.61 27.66
C VAL A 271 -8.35 -7.19 27.29
N GLY A 272 -8.44 -6.29 28.27
CA GLY A 272 -8.82 -4.90 28.03
C GLY A 272 -7.90 -4.18 27.05
N GLN A 273 -6.57 -4.30 27.24
CA GLN A 273 -5.56 -3.71 26.34
C GLN A 273 -5.63 -4.28 24.92
N LEU A 274 -5.84 -5.59 24.79
CA LEU A 274 -6.00 -6.24 23.50
C LEU A 274 -7.23 -5.70 22.77
N VAL A 275 -8.37 -5.62 23.47
CA VAL A 275 -9.61 -5.13 22.87
C VAL A 275 -9.54 -3.63 22.57
N ASP A 276 -8.85 -2.83 23.38
CA ASP A 276 -8.53 -1.42 23.08
C ASP A 276 -7.75 -1.30 21.75
N THR A 277 -6.77 -2.19 21.54
CA THR A 277 -5.98 -2.25 20.30
C THR A 277 -6.86 -2.62 19.10
N ILE A 278 -7.76 -3.59 19.26
CA ILE A 278 -8.72 -4.00 18.21
C ILE A 278 -9.66 -2.83 17.86
N GLN A 279 -10.22 -2.13 18.85
CA GLN A 279 -11.14 -1.01 18.66
C GLN A 279 -10.46 0.23 18.08
N GLY A 280 -9.21 0.50 18.47
CA GLY A 280 -8.43 1.64 18.00
C GLY A 280 -7.93 1.51 16.55
N SER A 281 -7.97 0.30 15.99
CA SER A 281 -7.52 0.04 14.62
C SER A 281 -8.63 0.26 13.58
N SER A 282 -8.24 0.74 12.40
CA SER A 282 -9.12 0.80 11.23
C SER A 282 -9.32 -0.55 10.52
N SER A 283 -8.55 -1.59 10.90
CA SER A 283 -8.66 -2.91 10.29
C SER A 283 -10.00 -3.58 10.59
N ARG A 284 -10.62 -4.17 9.57
CA ARG A 284 -11.86 -4.94 9.70
C ARG A 284 -11.63 -6.45 9.67
N VAL A 285 -10.39 -6.89 9.44
CA VAL A 285 -10.03 -8.30 9.32
C VAL A 285 -9.10 -8.65 10.46
N LEU A 286 -9.42 -9.71 11.20
CA LEU A 286 -8.66 -10.14 12.37
C LEU A 286 -8.29 -11.62 12.25
N LEU A 287 -6.99 -11.91 12.16
CA LEU A 287 -6.45 -13.26 12.23
C LEU A 287 -6.11 -13.59 13.69
N ASN A 288 -6.54 -14.77 14.14
CA ASN A 288 -6.26 -15.24 15.48
C ASN A 288 -5.60 -16.62 15.49
N PHE A 289 -4.40 -16.70 16.07
CA PHE A 289 -3.64 -17.93 16.30
C PHE A 289 -3.67 -18.31 17.78
N SER A 290 -4.69 -19.05 18.18
CA SER A 290 -4.86 -19.58 19.54
C SER A 290 -5.84 -20.75 19.58
N GLY A 291 -5.94 -21.39 20.74
CA GLY A 291 -6.97 -22.38 21.02
C GLY A 291 -8.34 -21.76 21.28
N GLU A 292 -9.32 -22.63 21.46
CA GLU A 292 -10.70 -22.25 21.74
C GLU A 292 -10.85 -21.59 23.13
N SER A 293 -10.17 -22.12 24.14
CA SER A 293 -10.19 -21.67 25.52
C SER A 293 -9.76 -20.22 25.67
N GLU A 294 -8.63 -19.84 25.04
CA GLU A 294 -8.09 -18.49 25.16
C GLU A 294 -8.96 -17.47 24.42
N LEU A 295 -9.50 -17.87 23.25
CA LEU A 295 -10.35 -16.99 22.44
C LEU A 295 -11.66 -16.63 23.15
N ARG A 296 -12.21 -17.54 23.97
CA ARG A 296 -13.48 -17.32 24.69
C ARG A 296 -13.48 -16.04 25.53
N SER A 297 -12.40 -15.81 26.29
CA SER A 297 -12.26 -14.62 27.14
C SER A 297 -12.21 -13.32 26.32
N ILE A 298 -11.57 -13.36 25.15
CA ILE A 298 -11.46 -12.22 24.24
C ILE A 298 -12.81 -11.93 23.59
N LEU A 299 -13.53 -12.95 23.10
CA LEU A 299 -14.86 -12.80 22.51
C LEU A 299 -15.88 -12.25 23.50
N ARG A 300 -15.80 -12.65 24.78
CA ARG A 300 -16.67 -12.13 25.84
C ARG A 300 -16.48 -10.63 26.06
N GLU A 301 -15.24 -10.15 26.09
CA GLU A 301 -14.98 -8.71 26.19
C GLU A 301 -15.43 -7.97 24.91
N CYS A 302 -15.23 -8.56 23.73
CA CYS A 302 -15.73 -8.01 22.47
C CYS A 302 -17.26 -7.85 22.47
N LEU A 303 -18.00 -8.84 23.00
CA LEU A 303 -19.45 -8.75 23.20
C LEU A 303 -19.79 -7.65 24.20
N HIS A 304 -19.11 -7.60 25.35
CA HIS A 304 -19.37 -6.61 26.39
C HIS A 304 -19.23 -5.17 25.87
N ARG A 305 -18.28 -4.94 24.96
CA ARG A 305 -18.05 -3.64 24.32
C ARG A 305 -18.81 -3.41 23.01
N ASN A 306 -19.75 -4.30 22.65
CA ASN A 306 -20.57 -4.22 21.43
C ASN A 306 -19.75 -4.05 20.14
N ILE A 307 -18.61 -4.73 20.04
CA ILE A 307 -17.81 -4.75 18.81
C ILE A 307 -18.57 -5.56 17.76
N THR A 308 -18.71 -5.02 16.55
CA THR A 308 -19.43 -5.68 15.46
C THR A 308 -18.71 -5.47 14.13
N GLY A 309 -19.02 -6.31 13.14
CA GLY A 309 -18.52 -6.16 11.77
C GLY A 309 -17.05 -6.50 11.57
N LEU A 310 -16.44 -7.27 12.48
CA LEU A 310 -15.12 -7.85 12.26
C LEU A 310 -15.24 -9.12 11.40
N GLN A 311 -14.43 -9.19 10.35
CA GLN A 311 -14.17 -10.41 9.61
C GLN A 311 -13.11 -11.22 10.35
N LEU A 312 -13.56 -12.21 11.12
CA LEU A 312 -12.66 -13.13 11.81
C LEU A 312 -12.12 -14.16 10.81
N ILE A 313 -10.80 -14.37 10.88
CA ILE A 313 -10.10 -15.42 10.15
C ILE A 313 -9.51 -16.40 11.17
N ALA A 314 -10.09 -17.59 11.19
CA ALA A 314 -9.75 -18.65 12.12
C ALA A 314 -8.58 -19.50 11.62
N SER A 315 -7.68 -19.81 12.54
CA SER A 315 -6.73 -20.91 12.34
C SER A 315 -7.46 -22.26 12.44
N GLU A 316 -6.78 -23.32 12.05
CA GLU A 316 -7.21 -24.70 12.06
C GLU A 316 -7.55 -25.21 13.46
N ALA A 317 -6.97 -24.57 14.49
CA ALA A 317 -7.24 -24.86 15.89
C ALA A 317 -8.73 -24.68 16.25
N TRP A 318 -9.38 -23.65 15.71
CA TRP A 318 -10.76 -23.29 16.09
C TRP A 318 -11.71 -23.05 14.91
N ALA A 319 -11.26 -23.14 13.66
CA ALA A 319 -12.09 -22.95 12.45
C ALA A 319 -13.36 -23.83 12.40
N THR A 320 -13.42 -24.92 13.17
CA THR A 320 -14.60 -25.79 13.29
C THR A 320 -15.04 -26.02 14.73
N SER A 321 -14.72 -25.11 15.64
CA SER A 321 -15.16 -25.20 17.05
C SER A 321 -16.63 -24.80 17.19
N LYS A 322 -17.52 -25.77 17.45
CA LYS A 322 -18.95 -25.47 17.62
C LYS A 322 -19.28 -24.87 18.99
N SER A 323 -18.46 -25.12 20.00
CA SER A 323 -18.71 -24.75 21.40
C SER A 323 -18.67 -23.24 21.63
N LEU A 324 -17.98 -22.47 20.78
CA LEU A 324 -18.00 -21.02 20.83
C LEU A 324 -19.33 -20.41 20.32
N TRP A 325 -20.13 -21.14 19.53
CA TRP A 325 -21.32 -20.57 18.89
C TRP A 325 -22.40 -20.14 19.87
N GLY A 326 -22.62 -20.94 20.92
CA GLY A 326 -23.74 -20.73 21.83
C GLY A 326 -23.74 -19.36 22.50
N GLU A 327 -22.55 -18.87 22.87
CA GLU A 327 -22.37 -17.57 23.53
C GLU A 327 -22.04 -16.44 22.53
N PHE A 328 -21.28 -16.73 21.44
CA PHE A 328 -20.68 -15.70 20.59
C PHE A 328 -21.18 -15.71 19.13
N GLY A 329 -22.29 -16.37 18.82
CA GLY A 329 -22.76 -16.56 17.44
C GLY A 329 -22.90 -15.27 16.61
N ASP A 330 -23.28 -14.15 17.24
CA ASP A 330 -23.41 -12.85 16.56
C ASP A 330 -22.06 -12.26 16.13
N LEU A 331 -21.00 -12.48 16.90
CA LEU A 331 -19.63 -12.10 16.54
C LEU A 331 -19.01 -13.05 15.52
N LEU A 332 -19.32 -14.34 15.64
CA LEU A 332 -18.68 -15.41 14.86
C LEU A 332 -19.34 -15.65 13.51
N THR A 333 -20.52 -15.07 13.26
CA THR A 333 -21.20 -15.16 11.97
C THR A 333 -20.30 -14.60 10.85
N GLY A 334 -20.10 -15.41 9.81
CA GLY A 334 -19.27 -15.06 8.67
C GLY A 334 -17.77 -15.29 8.86
N THR A 335 -17.33 -15.88 9.98
CA THR A 335 -15.94 -16.31 10.19
C THR A 335 -15.50 -17.22 9.04
N LEU A 336 -14.29 -17.01 8.53
CA LEU A 336 -13.63 -17.87 7.55
C LEU A 336 -12.42 -18.54 8.18
N GLY A 337 -12.10 -19.78 7.83
CA GLY A 337 -10.90 -20.42 8.34
C GLY A 337 -10.59 -21.75 7.67
N PHE A 338 -9.34 -22.15 7.69
CA PHE A 338 -8.91 -23.42 7.12
C PHE A 338 -9.08 -24.53 8.16
N GLY A 339 -10.09 -25.37 7.99
CA GLY A 339 -10.27 -26.59 8.76
C GLY A 339 -9.44 -27.74 8.19
N ILE A 340 -8.85 -28.55 9.05
CA ILE A 340 -8.16 -29.81 8.69
C ILE A 340 -9.10 -30.67 7.86
N ARG A 341 -8.65 -31.26 6.76
CA ARG A 341 -9.47 -32.16 5.94
C ARG A 341 -10.29 -33.15 6.79
N LYS A 342 -11.60 -33.19 6.54
CA LYS A 342 -12.56 -34.03 7.28
C LYS A 342 -12.60 -35.44 6.71
N ALA A 343 -12.72 -36.46 7.57
CA ALA A 343 -13.23 -37.76 7.13
C ALA A 343 -14.75 -37.67 6.93
N ASP A 344 -15.27 -38.21 5.83
CA ASP A 344 -16.72 -38.22 5.60
C ASP A 344 -17.45 -39.05 6.67
N VAL A 345 -16.96 -40.26 6.92
CA VAL A 345 -17.42 -41.16 7.99
C VAL A 345 -16.25 -42.04 8.43
N ILE A 346 -16.11 -42.28 9.74
CA ILE A 346 -15.34 -43.42 10.28
C ILE A 346 -16.38 -44.50 10.63
N PRO A 347 -16.50 -45.59 9.85
CA PRO A 347 -17.54 -46.59 10.04
C PRO A 347 -17.54 -47.16 11.46
N GLY A 348 -18.72 -47.33 12.07
CA GLY A 348 -18.85 -47.93 13.41
C GLY A 348 -18.41 -47.05 14.60
N LEU A 349 -17.68 -45.95 14.38
CA LEU A 349 -17.19 -45.09 15.48
C LEU A 349 -18.33 -44.50 16.31
N LYS A 350 -19.43 -44.06 15.68
CA LYS A 350 -20.58 -43.51 16.41
C LYS A 350 -21.22 -44.56 17.32
N ASP A 351 -21.37 -45.79 16.82
CA ASP A 351 -21.96 -46.89 17.57
C ASP A 351 -21.02 -47.36 18.69
N PHE A 352 -19.71 -47.22 18.51
CA PHE A 352 -18.71 -47.47 19.55
C PHE A 352 -18.81 -46.43 20.67
N LEU A 353 -18.78 -45.14 20.35
CA LEU A 353 -18.86 -44.05 21.33
C LEU A 353 -20.19 -44.05 22.10
N THR A 354 -21.29 -44.40 21.45
CA THR A 354 -22.62 -44.37 22.10
C THR A 354 -22.91 -45.59 22.97
N ARG A 355 -22.09 -46.64 22.88
CA ARG A 355 -22.26 -47.90 23.60
C ARG A 355 -21.47 -47.89 24.92
N LEU A 356 -21.89 -47.05 25.85
CA LEU A 356 -21.34 -46.99 27.20
C LEU A 356 -22.23 -47.77 28.18
N GLY A 357 -21.78 -48.93 28.64
CA GLY A 357 -22.48 -49.72 29.67
C GLY A 357 -22.26 -49.17 31.09
N PRO A 358 -23.08 -49.58 32.08
CA PRO A 358 -22.89 -49.15 33.48
C PRO A 358 -21.51 -49.48 34.05
N SER A 359 -20.95 -50.63 33.70
CA SER A 359 -19.63 -51.07 34.15
C SER A 359 -18.49 -50.26 33.56
N ASP A 360 -18.61 -49.86 32.28
CA ASP A 360 -17.60 -49.01 31.62
C ASP A 360 -17.50 -47.64 32.30
N ARG A 361 -18.65 -47.12 32.76
CA ARG A 361 -18.76 -45.83 33.47
C ARG A 361 -18.14 -45.87 34.87
N SER A 362 -18.19 -47.00 35.57
CA SER A 362 -17.66 -47.11 36.93
C SER A 362 -16.18 -47.54 36.99
N GLN A 363 -15.67 -48.18 35.94
CA GLN A 363 -14.29 -48.72 35.91
C GLN A 363 -13.24 -47.75 35.36
N SER A 364 -13.65 -46.64 34.73
CA SER A 364 -12.75 -45.59 34.25
C SER A 364 -13.08 -44.26 34.90
N ALA A 365 -12.08 -43.63 35.53
CA ALA A 365 -12.22 -42.28 36.07
C ALA A 365 -12.63 -41.26 34.98
N PHE A 366 -12.09 -41.40 33.76
CA PHE A 366 -12.38 -40.49 32.64
C PHE A 366 -13.82 -40.61 32.13
N LEU A 367 -14.35 -41.84 32.05
CA LEU A 367 -15.74 -42.07 31.61
C LEU A 367 -16.75 -41.73 32.71
N ALA A 368 -16.39 -41.96 33.97
CA ALA A 368 -17.19 -41.55 35.11
C ALA A 368 -17.38 -40.03 35.11
N GLU A 369 -16.28 -39.27 35.05
CA GLU A 369 -16.30 -37.82 34.99
C GLU A 369 -17.12 -37.29 33.81
N PHE A 370 -16.90 -37.84 32.61
CA PHE A 370 -17.70 -37.50 31.43
C PHE A 370 -19.20 -37.66 31.65
N TRP A 371 -19.61 -38.78 32.24
CA TRP A 371 -21.03 -39.09 32.48
C TRP A 371 -21.63 -38.15 33.52
N GLU A 372 -20.89 -37.90 34.60
CA GLU A 372 -21.29 -37.00 35.68
C GLU A 372 -21.43 -35.55 35.19
N GLU A 373 -20.50 -35.07 34.36
CA GLU A 373 -20.57 -33.72 33.76
C GLU A 373 -21.69 -33.60 32.71
N THR A 374 -21.94 -34.66 31.92
CA THR A 374 -22.96 -34.61 30.86
C THR A 374 -24.38 -34.61 31.41
N PHE A 375 -24.64 -35.41 32.45
CA PHE A 375 -25.99 -35.60 33.02
C PHE A 375 -26.20 -34.86 34.35
N ASN A 376 -25.16 -34.19 34.87
CA ASN A 376 -25.18 -33.50 36.16
C ASN A 376 -25.69 -34.40 37.31
N CYS A 377 -25.18 -35.63 37.35
CA CYS A 377 -25.51 -36.64 38.35
C CYS A 377 -24.23 -37.29 38.91
N ARG A 378 -24.35 -38.09 39.96
CA ARG A 378 -23.25 -38.83 40.59
C ARG A 378 -23.29 -40.30 40.24
N VAL A 379 -22.20 -40.86 39.73
CA VAL A 379 -22.09 -42.30 39.46
C VAL A 379 -21.81 -43.06 40.77
N ASN A 380 -22.52 -44.17 41.00
CA ASN A 380 -22.27 -45.01 42.17
C ASN A 380 -20.92 -45.73 42.04
N ASP A 381 -20.16 -45.80 43.12
CA ASP A 381 -18.80 -46.38 43.14
C ASP A 381 -17.85 -45.76 42.10
N SER A 382 -18.05 -44.46 41.81
CA SER A 382 -17.24 -43.70 40.86
C SER A 382 -15.77 -43.66 41.26
N LEU A 383 -14.89 -43.89 40.27
CA LEU A 383 -13.44 -43.67 40.37
C LEU A 383 -13.06 -42.22 40.06
N ASN A 384 -14.03 -41.35 39.74
CA ASN A 384 -13.78 -39.94 39.50
C ASN A 384 -13.30 -39.25 40.79
N THR A 385 -12.10 -38.69 40.74
CA THR A 385 -11.51 -37.89 41.84
C THR A 385 -11.51 -36.39 41.55
N HIS A 386 -11.97 -35.97 40.36
CA HIS A 386 -12.03 -34.57 39.94
C HIS A 386 -13.33 -33.92 40.40
N THR A 387 -13.21 -32.81 41.12
CA THR A 387 -14.34 -31.97 41.54
C THR A 387 -14.38 -30.70 40.71
N HIS A 388 -15.48 -30.51 39.96
CA HIS A 388 -15.78 -29.29 39.22
C HIS A 388 -16.51 -28.26 40.12
N SER A 389 -16.93 -27.13 39.53
CA SER A 389 -17.47 -25.95 40.24
C SER A 389 -18.75 -26.16 41.08
N ILE A 390 -19.41 -27.31 40.95
CA ILE A 390 -20.49 -27.76 41.85
C ILE A 390 -19.90 -28.82 42.78
N SER A 391 -20.12 -28.69 44.09
CA SER A 391 -19.71 -29.70 45.06
C SER A 391 -20.26 -31.07 44.65
N TYR A 392 -19.40 -32.09 44.54
CA TYR A 392 -19.78 -33.47 44.18
C TYR A 392 -20.90 -34.03 45.09
N LEU A 393 -21.01 -33.51 46.32
CA LEU A 393 -22.05 -33.86 47.28
C LEU A 393 -23.43 -33.25 46.97
N ASP A 394 -23.49 -32.25 46.10
CA ASP A 394 -24.74 -31.57 45.72
C ASP A 394 -25.42 -32.22 44.51
N ARG A 395 -24.76 -33.18 43.84
CA ARG A 395 -25.33 -33.92 42.69
C ARG A 395 -26.16 -35.12 43.17
N GLU A 396 -27.36 -35.27 42.61
CA GLU A 396 -28.17 -36.46 42.84
C GLU A 396 -27.54 -37.71 42.20
N PRO A 397 -27.73 -38.91 42.77
CA PRO A 397 -27.28 -40.15 42.15
C PRO A 397 -27.89 -40.33 40.76
N CYS A 398 -27.10 -40.79 39.79
CA CYS A 398 -27.61 -41.09 38.45
C CYS A 398 -28.72 -42.15 38.53
N SER A 399 -29.83 -41.92 37.84
CA SER A 399 -31.05 -42.73 37.89
C SER A 399 -30.93 -44.06 37.12
N GLY A 400 -29.93 -44.17 36.24
CA GLY A 400 -29.74 -45.29 35.33
C GLY A 400 -30.62 -45.22 34.08
N ARG A 401 -31.45 -44.18 33.94
CA ARG A 401 -32.32 -43.94 32.77
C ARG A 401 -31.73 -42.93 31.79
N GLU A 402 -30.55 -42.39 32.07
CA GLU A 402 -29.86 -41.43 31.22
C GLU A 402 -29.45 -42.07 29.90
N VAL A 403 -29.82 -41.43 28.78
CA VAL A 403 -29.53 -41.90 27.42
C VAL A 403 -28.68 -40.87 26.70
N LEU A 404 -27.48 -41.27 26.26
CA LEU A 404 -26.54 -40.39 25.57
C LEU A 404 -27.08 -39.83 24.26
N GLY A 405 -28.00 -40.54 23.59
CA GLY A 405 -28.64 -40.09 22.36
C GLY A 405 -29.60 -38.91 22.52
N ASP A 406 -30.08 -38.65 23.75
CA ASP A 406 -31.06 -37.59 24.03
C ASP A 406 -30.40 -36.23 24.31
N VAL A 407 -29.08 -36.21 24.52
CA VAL A 407 -28.31 -35.01 24.86
C VAL A 407 -27.22 -34.77 23.81
N TYR A 408 -27.05 -33.52 23.39
CA TYR A 408 -25.92 -33.15 22.56
C TYR A 408 -24.64 -33.10 23.39
N THR A 409 -23.59 -33.78 22.92
CA THR A 409 -22.25 -33.72 23.52
C THR A 409 -21.15 -33.71 22.45
N PRO A 410 -20.08 -32.92 22.62
CA PRO A 410 -18.90 -32.99 21.77
C PRO A 410 -18.27 -34.39 21.70
N TYR A 411 -18.48 -35.23 22.72
CA TYR A 411 -18.00 -36.61 22.75
C TYR A 411 -18.63 -37.49 21.65
N ALA A 412 -19.95 -37.41 21.48
CA ALA A 412 -20.69 -38.24 20.52
C ALA A 412 -20.85 -37.57 19.13
N ASP A 413 -20.43 -36.31 18.96
CA ASP A 413 -20.57 -35.58 17.70
C ASP A 413 -19.57 -36.06 16.62
N VAL A 414 -20.02 -36.97 15.77
CA VAL A 414 -19.24 -37.47 14.62
C VAL A 414 -19.41 -36.64 13.33
N SER A 415 -19.99 -35.43 13.39
CA SER A 415 -20.22 -34.63 12.17
C SER A 415 -18.99 -33.90 11.64
N GLN A 416 -17.99 -33.64 12.49
CA GLN A 416 -16.72 -32.96 12.16
C GLN A 416 -15.51 -33.80 12.60
N LEU A 417 -15.40 -35.02 12.08
CA LEU A 417 -14.27 -35.94 12.32
C LEU A 417 -13.00 -35.46 11.60
N ARG A 418 -12.33 -34.47 12.19
CA ARG A 418 -11.08 -33.87 11.67
C ARG A 418 -9.89 -34.35 12.49
N VAL A 419 -9.79 -33.92 13.75
CA VAL A 419 -8.72 -34.35 14.67
C VAL A 419 -8.82 -35.86 14.98
N SER A 420 -10.03 -36.38 15.20
CA SER A 420 -10.27 -37.83 15.34
C SER A 420 -9.73 -38.61 14.14
N TYR A 421 -9.85 -38.07 12.93
CA TYR A 421 -9.30 -38.74 11.74
C TYR A 421 -7.76 -38.70 11.71
N ASN A 422 -7.13 -37.64 12.20
CA ASN A 422 -5.68 -37.62 12.39
C ASN A 422 -5.20 -38.65 13.42
N VAL A 423 -5.93 -38.84 14.52
CA VAL A 423 -5.64 -39.90 15.52
C VAL A 423 -5.78 -41.28 14.87
N TYR A 424 -6.87 -41.50 14.15
CA TYR A 424 -7.12 -42.74 13.42
C TYR A 424 -5.99 -43.04 12.41
N LYS A 425 -5.57 -42.04 11.61
CA LYS A 425 -4.40 -42.15 10.72
C LYS A 425 -3.11 -42.47 11.46
N ALA A 426 -2.91 -41.97 12.68
CA ALA A 426 -1.68 -42.22 13.44
C ALA A 426 -1.59 -43.68 13.89
N VAL A 427 -2.70 -44.28 14.33
CA VAL A 427 -2.76 -45.72 14.65
C VAL A 427 -2.50 -46.55 13.39
N TYR A 428 -3.15 -46.19 12.27
CA TYR A 428 -2.95 -46.88 10.99
C TYR A 428 -1.51 -46.77 10.45
N LEU A 429 -0.87 -45.61 10.59
CA LEU A 429 0.54 -45.40 10.26
C LEU A 429 1.43 -46.42 10.99
N ILE A 430 1.24 -46.57 12.30
CA ILE A 430 2.03 -47.49 13.11
C ILE A 430 1.72 -48.94 12.73
N ALA A 431 0.44 -49.27 12.51
CA ALA A 431 0.05 -50.63 12.14
C ALA A 431 0.63 -51.06 10.78
N HIS A 432 0.60 -50.19 9.78
CA HIS A 432 1.23 -50.47 8.48
C HIS A 432 2.76 -50.51 8.59
N ALA A 433 3.38 -49.68 9.42
CA ALA A 433 4.83 -49.77 9.67
C ALA A 433 5.23 -51.11 10.34
N LEU A 434 4.40 -51.61 11.27
CA LEU A 434 4.58 -52.94 11.87
C LEU A 434 4.33 -54.07 10.87
N GLN A 435 3.38 -53.88 9.95
CA GLN A 435 3.13 -54.83 8.87
C GLN A 435 4.33 -54.91 7.92
N ASP A 436 4.92 -53.78 7.54
CA ASP A 436 6.13 -53.71 6.72
C ASP A 436 7.33 -54.34 7.45
N MET A 437 7.46 -54.09 8.76
CA MET A 437 8.46 -54.75 9.60
C MET A 437 8.26 -56.28 9.64
N THR A 438 7.02 -56.75 9.69
CA THR A 438 6.67 -58.19 9.70
C THR A 438 6.90 -58.84 8.34
N ASN A 439 6.65 -58.11 7.25
CA ASN A 439 6.83 -58.58 5.88
C ASN A 439 8.29 -58.48 5.39
N CYS A 440 9.18 -57.88 6.19
CA CYS A 440 10.58 -57.73 5.87
C CYS A 440 11.28 -59.11 5.73
N VAL A 441 12.11 -59.25 4.70
CA VAL A 441 12.85 -60.48 4.41
C VAL A 441 14.30 -60.33 4.87
N ASP A 442 14.75 -61.20 5.77
CA ASP A 442 16.13 -61.21 6.25
C ASP A 442 17.13 -61.38 5.09
N GLY A 443 18.21 -60.60 5.12
CA GLY A 443 19.18 -60.43 4.03
C GLY A 443 18.82 -59.31 3.05
N GLN A 444 17.59 -58.80 3.07
CA GLN A 444 17.12 -57.64 2.29
C GLN A 444 16.58 -56.51 3.18
N GLY A 445 16.73 -56.64 4.50
CA GLY A 445 16.26 -55.66 5.46
C GLY A 445 17.03 -54.34 5.44
N PRO A 446 16.44 -53.24 5.94
CA PRO A 446 17.01 -51.91 5.86
C PRO A 446 18.17 -51.65 6.84
N PHE A 447 18.47 -52.58 7.74
CA PHE A 447 19.46 -52.40 8.79
C PHE A 447 20.80 -53.09 8.46
N ILE A 448 21.81 -52.90 9.32
CA ILE A 448 23.16 -53.45 9.16
C ILE A 448 23.09 -54.96 8.90
N ASN A 449 23.88 -55.44 7.93
CA ASN A 449 23.89 -56.84 7.46
C ASN A 449 22.57 -57.32 6.82
N GLY A 450 21.70 -56.41 6.38
CA GLY A 450 20.44 -56.76 5.72
C GLY A 450 19.40 -57.34 6.68
N THR A 451 19.52 -57.10 7.98
CA THR A 451 18.60 -57.65 9.01
C THR A 451 17.28 -56.87 9.06
N CYS A 452 16.19 -57.55 9.40
CA CYS A 452 14.89 -56.94 9.67
C CYS A 452 14.72 -56.51 11.13
N GLY A 453 13.67 -55.75 11.42
CA GLY A 453 13.26 -55.45 12.80
C GLY A 453 12.44 -56.60 13.35
N ASP A 454 12.49 -56.83 14.67
CA ASP A 454 11.62 -57.82 15.32
C ASP A 454 10.28 -57.15 15.71
N PRO A 455 9.15 -57.53 15.10
CA PRO A 455 7.87 -56.93 15.40
C PRO A 455 7.29 -57.35 16.77
N LYS A 456 7.84 -58.37 17.44
CA LYS A 456 7.45 -58.77 18.81
C LYS A 456 8.28 -58.08 19.89
N HIS A 457 9.50 -57.66 19.57
CA HIS A 457 10.38 -56.91 20.47
C HIS A 457 10.81 -55.61 19.80
N VAL A 458 9.82 -54.75 19.60
CA VAL A 458 9.95 -53.52 18.81
C VAL A 458 10.97 -52.58 19.44
N LYS A 459 12.06 -52.31 18.71
CA LYS A 459 12.98 -51.21 19.05
C LYS A 459 12.43 -49.90 18.48
N PRO A 460 12.28 -48.83 19.29
CA PRO A 460 11.68 -47.57 18.86
C PRO A 460 12.28 -46.98 17.58
N TRP A 461 13.61 -46.98 17.46
CA TRP A 461 14.31 -46.45 16.30
C TRP A 461 14.15 -47.30 15.03
N GLN A 462 13.96 -48.63 15.17
CA GLN A 462 13.68 -49.50 14.04
C GLN A 462 12.26 -49.24 13.52
N LEU A 463 11.30 -49.11 14.43
CA LEU A 463 9.91 -48.75 14.07
C LEU A 463 9.84 -47.40 13.35
N LEU A 464 10.55 -46.39 13.86
CA LEU A 464 10.62 -45.06 13.24
C LEU A 464 11.10 -45.13 11.78
N HIS A 465 12.05 -46.02 11.46
CA HIS A 465 12.51 -46.20 10.08
C HIS A 465 11.39 -46.64 9.13
N TYR A 466 10.62 -47.66 9.50
CA TYR A 466 9.48 -48.14 8.70
C TYR A 466 8.39 -47.09 8.62
N MET A 467 8.10 -46.38 9.71
CA MET A 467 7.10 -45.29 9.73
C MET A 467 7.42 -44.18 8.73
N LYS A 468 8.70 -43.82 8.55
CA LYS A 468 9.10 -42.77 7.58
C LYS A 468 8.95 -43.20 6.12
N GLN A 469 8.79 -44.49 5.83
CA GLN A 469 8.74 -45.03 4.46
C GLN A 469 7.35 -45.50 4.04
N VAL A 470 6.48 -45.80 5.01
CA VAL A 470 5.19 -46.41 4.75
C VAL A 470 4.29 -45.48 3.93
N LYS A 471 3.55 -46.11 3.01
CA LYS A 471 2.46 -45.50 2.27
C LYS A 471 1.27 -46.43 2.36
N PHE A 472 0.12 -45.89 2.73
CA PHE A 472 -1.08 -46.70 2.88
C PHE A 472 -2.31 -45.92 2.44
N SER A 473 -3.40 -46.63 2.17
CA SER A 473 -4.70 -46.01 1.92
C SER A 473 -5.66 -46.35 3.04
N THR A 474 -6.37 -45.34 3.52
CA THR A 474 -7.43 -45.51 4.51
C THR A 474 -8.58 -44.56 4.19
N LEU A 475 -9.82 -45.03 4.35
CA LEU A 475 -11.05 -44.28 4.05
C LEU A 475 -11.06 -43.58 2.67
N GLY A 476 -10.41 -44.17 1.66
CA GLY A 476 -10.37 -43.65 0.28
C GLY A 476 -9.32 -42.56 0.02
N GLU A 477 -8.44 -42.27 0.99
CA GLU A 477 -7.33 -41.33 0.87
C GLU A 477 -6.00 -42.08 0.90
N GLU A 478 -5.02 -41.64 0.10
CA GLU A 478 -3.63 -42.10 0.19
C GLU A 478 -2.89 -41.25 1.22
N VAL A 479 -2.28 -41.90 2.21
CA VAL A 479 -1.52 -41.25 3.29
C VAL A 479 -0.04 -41.54 3.07
N SER A 480 0.75 -40.48 3.05
CA SER A 480 2.21 -40.53 2.93
C SER A 480 2.84 -39.35 3.65
N PHE A 481 4.12 -39.48 4.00
CA PHE A 481 4.88 -38.48 4.74
C PHE A 481 6.13 -38.07 3.96
N ASP A 482 6.53 -36.82 4.10
CA ASP A 482 7.77 -36.32 3.53
C ASP A 482 8.99 -36.66 4.41
N HIS A 483 10.17 -36.19 4.01
CA HIS A 483 11.41 -36.39 4.75
C HIS A 483 11.41 -35.77 6.15
N ASN A 484 10.52 -34.81 6.43
CA ASN A 484 10.34 -34.18 7.73
C ASN A 484 9.28 -34.86 8.59
N GLY A 485 8.68 -35.96 8.11
CA GLY A 485 7.58 -36.62 8.81
C GLY A 485 6.26 -35.84 8.74
N ASP A 486 6.12 -34.94 7.76
CA ASP A 486 4.92 -34.15 7.53
C ASP A 486 4.03 -34.79 6.45
N PRO A 487 2.70 -34.78 6.60
CA PRO A 487 1.79 -35.29 5.59
C PRO A 487 1.58 -34.25 4.48
N ILE A 488 1.09 -34.70 3.32
CA ILE A 488 0.66 -33.80 2.24
C ILE A 488 -0.45 -32.88 2.75
N ALA A 489 -0.29 -31.57 2.58
CA ALA A 489 -1.20 -30.58 3.15
C ALA A 489 -2.45 -30.36 2.31
N SER A 490 -3.61 -30.55 2.93
CA SER A 490 -4.93 -30.27 2.35
C SER A 490 -5.88 -29.76 3.43
N TYR A 491 -6.60 -28.68 3.14
CA TYR A 491 -7.52 -28.01 4.07
C TYR A 491 -8.87 -27.71 3.40
N ASP A 492 -9.94 -27.77 4.18
CA ASP A 492 -11.24 -27.23 3.77
C ASP A 492 -11.34 -25.76 4.20
N LEU A 493 -11.74 -24.87 3.29
CA LEU A 493 -12.08 -23.51 3.67
C LEU A 493 -13.51 -23.50 4.22
N MET A 494 -13.64 -23.21 5.50
CA MET A 494 -14.90 -23.26 6.25
C MET A 494 -15.44 -21.85 6.45
N ASN A 495 -16.76 -21.72 6.39
CA ASN A 495 -17.49 -20.50 6.71
C ASN A 495 -18.55 -20.79 7.78
N TRP A 496 -18.63 -19.91 8.78
CA TRP A 496 -19.59 -20.01 9.87
C TRP A 496 -20.88 -19.32 9.49
N GLN A 497 -21.94 -20.10 9.27
CA GLN A 497 -23.23 -19.60 8.80
C GLN A 497 -24.29 -19.76 9.87
N ARG A 498 -25.19 -18.78 9.93
CA ARG A 498 -26.35 -18.84 10.84
C ARG A 498 -27.51 -19.52 10.12
N GLY A 499 -27.99 -20.63 10.68
CA GLY A 499 -29.21 -21.32 10.24
C GLY A 499 -30.46 -20.47 10.44
N GLN A 500 -31.56 -20.86 9.80
CA GLN A 500 -32.86 -20.16 9.97
C GLN A 500 -33.40 -20.28 11.40
N ASP A 501 -33.04 -21.36 12.09
CA ASP A 501 -33.30 -21.65 13.49
C ASP A 501 -32.28 -21.01 14.45
N GLY A 502 -31.33 -20.24 13.94
CA GLY A 502 -30.25 -19.63 14.73
C GLY A 502 -29.08 -20.58 15.03
N SER A 503 -29.12 -21.84 14.59
CA SER A 503 -28.05 -22.82 14.80
C SER A 503 -26.80 -22.53 13.96
N LEU A 504 -25.64 -23.08 14.37
CA LEU A 504 -24.41 -23.01 13.59
C LEU A 504 -24.44 -24.00 12.43
N ARG A 505 -24.24 -23.48 11.22
CA ARG A 505 -23.94 -24.28 10.03
C ARG A 505 -22.49 -24.02 9.61
N LEU A 506 -21.63 -25.02 9.82
CA LEU A 506 -20.27 -25.02 9.28
C LEU A 506 -20.32 -25.48 7.82
N VAL A 507 -20.12 -24.55 6.89
CA VAL A 507 -20.23 -24.81 5.45
C VAL A 507 -18.84 -24.77 4.82
N LYS A 508 -18.50 -25.80 4.04
CA LYS A 508 -17.30 -25.79 3.20
C LYS A 508 -17.57 -24.90 1.99
N VAL A 509 -16.84 -23.79 1.90
CA VAL A 509 -16.97 -22.79 0.82
C VAL A 509 -15.79 -22.84 -0.16
N GLY A 510 -14.81 -23.69 0.10
CA GLY A 510 -13.62 -23.85 -0.73
C GLY A 510 -12.68 -24.89 -0.17
N PHE A 511 -11.48 -24.97 -0.73
CA PHE A 511 -10.40 -25.83 -0.22
C PHE A 511 -9.03 -25.28 -0.63
N TYR A 512 -8.02 -25.74 0.09
CA TYR A 512 -6.61 -25.56 -0.26
C TYR A 512 -5.93 -26.93 -0.39
N ASP A 513 -5.17 -27.15 -1.44
CA ASP A 513 -4.44 -28.40 -1.67
C ASP A 513 -3.02 -28.12 -2.19
N ALA A 514 -2.02 -28.41 -1.36
CA ALA A 514 -0.62 -28.15 -1.65
C ALA A 514 -0.01 -29.07 -2.74
N SER A 515 -0.71 -30.14 -3.13
CA SER A 515 -0.28 -31.02 -4.21
C SER A 515 -0.55 -30.43 -5.60
N LEU A 516 -1.40 -29.41 -5.70
CA LEU A 516 -1.76 -28.75 -6.95
C LEU A 516 -0.74 -27.68 -7.35
N ALA A 517 -0.69 -27.36 -8.65
CA ALA A 517 0.17 -26.30 -9.17
C ALA A 517 -0.23 -24.92 -8.65
N ASP A 518 0.75 -24.02 -8.49
CA ASP A 518 0.53 -22.65 -8.04
C ASP A 518 -0.56 -21.92 -8.85
N GLY A 519 -1.50 -21.30 -8.13
CA GLY A 519 -2.64 -20.58 -8.72
C GLY A 519 -3.88 -21.45 -8.92
N ARG A 520 -3.79 -22.77 -8.69
CA ARG A 520 -4.94 -23.71 -8.67
C ARG A 520 -5.10 -24.44 -7.34
N ASP A 521 -4.20 -24.17 -6.41
CA ASP A 521 -4.11 -24.75 -5.08
C ASP A 521 -5.13 -24.17 -4.09
N LEU A 522 -5.64 -22.95 -4.31
CA LEU A 522 -6.74 -22.35 -3.53
C LEU A 522 -7.98 -22.17 -4.42
N VAL A 523 -9.08 -22.80 -4.04
CA VAL A 523 -10.37 -22.68 -4.74
C VAL A 523 -11.42 -22.17 -3.76
N ILE A 524 -12.10 -21.09 -4.13
CA ILE A 524 -13.13 -20.43 -3.31
C ILE A 524 -14.41 -20.29 -4.13
N ASN A 525 -15.55 -20.61 -3.50
CA ASN A 525 -16.87 -20.34 -4.05
C ASN A 525 -17.51 -19.17 -3.31
N ASP A 526 -17.35 -17.97 -3.86
CA ASP A 526 -17.82 -16.72 -3.24
C ASP A 526 -19.34 -16.66 -3.07
N SER A 527 -20.08 -17.33 -3.95
CA SER A 527 -21.55 -17.27 -3.98
C SER A 527 -22.24 -17.88 -2.76
N VAL A 528 -21.53 -18.75 -2.03
CA VAL A 528 -22.04 -19.45 -0.84
C VAL A 528 -21.51 -18.88 0.47
N ILE A 529 -20.64 -17.86 0.44
CA ILE A 529 -20.05 -17.26 1.64
C ILE A 529 -21.08 -16.34 2.30
N GLN A 530 -21.32 -16.56 3.59
CA GLN A 530 -21.99 -15.61 4.46
C GLN A 530 -20.95 -14.66 5.08
N TRP A 531 -21.24 -13.37 5.00
CA TRP A 531 -20.38 -12.31 5.54
C TRP A 531 -20.93 -11.79 6.88
N PRO A 532 -20.08 -11.25 7.78
CA PRO A 532 -20.53 -10.69 9.05
C PRO A 532 -21.53 -9.53 8.86
N VAL A 533 -21.30 -8.69 7.84
CA VAL A 533 -22.14 -7.54 7.51
C VAL A 533 -22.30 -7.44 5.99
N GLY A 534 -23.53 -7.25 5.51
CA GLY A 534 -23.82 -7.06 4.08
C GLY A 534 -23.77 -8.36 3.27
N LYS A 535 -23.46 -8.23 1.97
CA LYS A 535 -23.43 -9.36 1.00
C LYS A 535 -22.03 -9.61 0.40
N GLN A 536 -21.01 -8.87 0.84
CA GLN A 536 -19.66 -8.92 0.28
C GLN A 536 -18.61 -8.82 1.38
N ALA A 537 -17.38 -9.21 1.06
CA ALA A 537 -16.22 -9.08 1.94
C ALA A 537 -16.05 -7.64 2.44
N ALA A 538 -15.77 -7.48 3.74
CA ALA A 538 -15.48 -6.18 4.32
C ALA A 538 -14.24 -5.57 3.67
N ARG A 539 -14.27 -4.27 3.37
CA ARG A 539 -13.10 -3.56 2.86
C ARG A 539 -12.13 -3.26 3.99
N SER A 540 -10.89 -3.73 3.90
CA SER A 540 -9.85 -3.53 4.92
C SER A 540 -8.54 -3.07 4.30
N VAL A 541 -8.37 -1.74 4.22
CA VAL A 541 -7.20 -1.04 3.66
C VAL A 541 -6.78 0.10 4.58
N CYS A 542 -5.48 0.43 4.62
CA CYS A 542 -4.99 1.58 5.41
C CYS A 542 -5.23 2.89 4.67
N SER A 543 -4.82 2.93 3.39
CA SER A 543 -5.01 4.07 2.50
C SER A 543 -5.79 3.63 1.26
N GLU A 544 -6.64 4.53 0.80
CA GLU A 544 -7.34 4.40 -0.48
C GLU A 544 -6.35 4.42 -1.65
N SER A 545 -6.72 3.80 -2.77
CA SER A 545 -5.90 3.89 -3.97
C SER A 545 -5.86 5.33 -4.47
N CYS A 546 -4.66 5.82 -4.78
CA CYS A 546 -4.47 7.17 -5.27
C CYS A 546 -5.03 7.32 -6.68
N PRO A 547 -5.92 8.31 -6.92
CA PRO A 547 -6.46 8.56 -8.24
C PRO A 547 -5.39 9.13 -9.19
N PRO A 548 -5.61 9.06 -10.51
CA PRO A 548 -4.82 9.82 -11.48
C PRO A 548 -4.73 11.32 -11.08
N GLY A 549 -3.64 11.97 -11.43
CA GLY A 549 -3.30 13.32 -11.01
C GLY A 549 -2.55 13.42 -9.69
N THR A 550 -2.46 12.31 -8.96
CA THR A 550 -1.72 12.21 -7.70
C THR A 550 -0.62 11.15 -7.79
N ARG A 551 0.35 11.27 -6.89
CA ARG A 551 1.37 10.26 -6.62
C ARG A 551 1.30 9.78 -5.18
N VAL A 552 1.70 8.53 -4.99
CA VAL A 552 1.80 7.90 -3.67
C VAL A 552 3.00 8.49 -2.93
N ALA A 553 2.77 8.94 -1.70
CA ALA A 553 3.81 9.38 -0.78
C ALA A 553 3.71 8.59 0.52
N ARG A 554 4.76 7.84 0.86
CA ARG A 554 4.78 7.03 2.07
C ARG A 554 4.76 7.90 3.32
N LYS A 555 3.94 7.53 4.31
CA LYS A 555 3.96 8.14 5.63
C LYS A 555 5.21 7.69 6.37
N LYS A 556 6.02 8.64 6.83
CA LYS A 556 7.26 8.33 7.54
C LYS A 556 6.93 7.68 8.89
N GLY A 557 7.44 6.47 9.12
CA GLY A 557 7.21 5.70 10.35
C GLY A 557 6.06 4.69 10.28
N GLU A 558 5.26 4.70 9.20
CA GLU A 558 4.14 3.78 8.99
C GLU A 558 4.49 2.66 7.98
N PRO A 559 3.75 1.54 7.94
CA PRO A 559 3.93 0.48 6.95
C PRO A 559 3.69 0.94 5.50
N VAL A 560 4.23 0.20 4.52
CA VAL A 560 4.15 0.56 3.08
C VAL A 560 2.72 0.66 2.52
N CYS A 561 1.75 0.03 3.17
CA CYS A 561 0.33 0.10 2.81
C CYS A 561 -0.35 1.42 3.22
N CYS A 562 0.31 2.21 4.08
CA CYS A 562 -0.18 3.48 4.58
C CYS A 562 0.57 4.64 3.91
N PHE A 563 -0.13 5.35 3.04
CA PHE A 563 0.42 6.44 2.24
C PHE A 563 -0.58 7.56 2.04
N ASP A 564 -0.08 8.73 1.67
CA ASP A 564 -0.89 9.88 1.25
C ASP A 564 -0.84 10.02 -0.28
N CYS A 565 -1.95 10.49 -0.85
CA CYS A 565 -2.03 10.82 -2.25
C CYS A 565 -1.73 12.31 -2.42
N ILE A 566 -0.54 12.62 -2.91
CA ILE A 566 -0.07 14.00 -3.10
C ILE A 566 -0.29 14.39 -4.56
N PRO A 567 -0.92 15.53 -4.86
CA PRO A 567 -1.08 15.99 -6.25
C PRO A 567 0.28 16.21 -6.92
N CYS A 568 0.36 15.88 -8.21
CA CYS A 568 1.58 16.12 -9.00
C CYS A 568 1.97 17.60 -8.99
N ALA A 569 3.27 17.91 -9.12
CA ALA A 569 3.73 19.30 -9.12
C ALA A 569 3.26 20.06 -10.38
N GLU A 570 3.44 21.39 -10.40
CA GLU A 570 3.13 22.17 -11.60
C GLU A 570 3.98 21.71 -12.80
N GLY A 571 3.33 21.57 -13.95
CA GLY A 571 3.96 21.02 -15.15
C GLY A 571 4.08 19.49 -15.19
N GLU A 572 3.59 18.77 -14.17
CA GLU A 572 3.63 17.30 -14.09
C GLU A 572 2.23 16.68 -14.03
N VAL A 573 2.12 15.44 -14.50
CA VAL A 573 0.88 14.65 -14.54
C VAL A 573 1.09 13.20 -14.09
N SER A 574 0.01 12.54 -13.69
CA SER A 574 -0.02 11.10 -13.39
C SER A 574 -1.27 10.48 -14.01
N ASN A 575 -1.11 9.56 -14.97
CA ASN A 575 -2.24 8.95 -15.68
C ASN A 575 -2.70 7.60 -15.09
N GLN A 576 -1.97 7.06 -14.10
CA GLN A 576 -2.24 5.74 -13.51
C GLN A 576 -2.62 5.88 -12.03
N THR A 577 -3.52 5.00 -11.58
CA THR A 577 -3.81 4.84 -10.15
C THR A 577 -2.60 4.30 -9.40
N ASN A 578 -2.36 4.78 -8.18
CA ASN A 578 -1.22 4.38 -7.35
C ASN A 578 0.17 4.61 -7.98
N SER A 579 0.32 5.61 -8.86
CA SER A 579 1.64 5.95 -9.41
C SER A 579 2.60 6.42 -8.32
N LEU A 580 3.84 5.95 -8.36
CA LEU A 580 4.91 6.39 -7.44
C LEU A 580 5.50 7.75 -7.86
N ASN A 581 5.46 8.05 -9.17
CA ASN A 581 6.09 9.24 -9.75
C ASN A 581 5.13 9.97 -10.68
N CYS A 582 5.30 11.29 -10.80
CA CYS A 582 4.64 12.10 -11.81
C CYS A 582 5.57 12.31 -13.02
N ILE A 583 4.99 12.55 -14.18
CA ILE A 583 5.68 12.71 -15.46
C ILE A 583 5.53 14.15 -15.91
N ARG A 584 6.62 14.78 -16.34
CA ARG A 584 6.62 16.18 -16.79
C ARG A 584 6.04 16.31 -18.20
N CYS A 585 5.15 17.29 -18.42
CA CYS A 585 4.62 17.62 -19.74
C CYS A 585 5.70 18.26 -20.64
N SER A 586 5.56 18.10 -21.96
CA SER A 586 6.44 18.71 -22.96
C SER A 586 6.28 20.23 -23.04
N ASP A 587 7.23 20.93 -23.65
CA ASP A 587 7.25 22.41 -23.71
C ASP A 587 6.02 23.05 -24.37
N VAL A 588 5.34 22.30 -25.26
CA VAL A 588 4.13 22.73 -26.00
C VAL A 588 2.82 22.32 -25.32
N THR A 589 2.91 21.56 -24.23
CA THR A 589 1.77 21.03 -23.47
C THR A 589 1.80 21.48 -22.02
N TRP A 590 0.67 21.42 -21.35
CA TRP A 590 0.47 21.82 -19.97
C TRP A 590 -0.47 20.84 -19.26
N PRO A 591 -0.30 20.55 -17.97
CA PRO A 591 -1.26 19.74 -17.23
C PRO A 591 -2.68 20.32 -17.29
N ASN A 592 -3.69 19.48 -17.46
CA ASN A 592 -5.07 19.87 -17.21
C ASN A 592 -5.32 20.12 -15.71
N GLU A 593 -6.52 20.61 -15.37
CA GLU A 593 -6.87 20.95 -13.97
C GLU A 593 -6.75 19.76 -13.02
N ALA A 594 -7.13 18.55 -13.48
CA ALA A 594 -6.99 17.31 -12.72
C ALA A 594 -5.56 16.77 -12.64
N ARG A 595 -4.61 17.32 -13.42
CA ARG A 595 -3.21 16.86 -13.56
C ARG A 595 -3.07 15.40 -13.99
N ASP A 596 -4.04 14.84 -14.68
CA ASP A 596 -3.99 13.47 -15.19
C ASP A 596 -3.47 13.38 -16.63
N HIS A 597 -3.60 14.47 -17.40
CA HIS A 597 -3.22 14.53 -18.82
C HIS A 597 -2.56 15.86 -19.20
N CYS A 598 -1.64 15.80 -20.17
CA CYS A 598 -1.02 16.97 -20.78
C CYS A 598 -1.87 17.46 -21.96
N VAL A 599 -2.34 18.70 -21.92
CA VAL A 599 -3.13 19.37 -22.97
C VAL A 599 -2.31 20.48 -23.66
N PRO A 600 -2.58 20.84 -24.93
CA PRO A 600 -1.84 21.90 -25.62
C PRO A 600 -1.96 23.27 -24.91
N LYS A 601 -0.85 24.03 -24.83
CA LYS A 601 -0.86 25.41 -24.30
C LYS A 601 -1.67 26.35 -25.19
N THR A 602 -2.28 27.37 -24.61
CA THR A 602 -3.03 28.40 -25.36
C THR A 602 -2.09 29.45 -25.93
N ILE A 603 -2.45 30.04 -27.08
CA ILE A 603 -1.65 31.03 -27.78
C ILE A 603 -2.16 32.44 -27.46
N GLU A 604 -1.27 33.36 -27.08
CA GLU A 604 -1.60 34.79 -26.85
C GLU A 604 -0.89 35.73 -27.82
N PHE A 605 -1.65 36.68 -28.38
CA PHE A 605 -1.19 37.80 -29.21
C PHE A 605 -2.14 39.01 -29.07
N LEU A 606 -1.75 40.19 -29.60
CA LEU A 606 -2.60 41.39 -29.60
C LEU A 606 -3.72 41.27 -30.65
N SER A 607 -4.92 40.88 -30.25
CA SER A 607 -6.04 40.58 -31.17
C SER A 607 -6.87 41.82 -31.50
N TYR A 608 -7.41 41.86 -32.73
CA TYR A 608 -8.42 42.87 -33.11
C TYR A 608 -9.72 42.78 -32.30
N GLN A 609 -9.98 41.63 -31.66
CA GLN A 609 -11.20 41.37 -30.93
C GLN A 609 -11.11 41.79 -29.45
N GLU A 610 -9.90 42.02 -28.93
CA GLU A 610 -9.73 42.44 -27.54
C GLU A 610 -9.78 43.96 -27.39
N SER A 611 -10.19 44.44 -26.22
CA SER A 611 -10.51 45.86 -25.97
C SER A 611 -9.38 46.83 -26.39
N MET A 612 -8.14 46.51 -26.06
CA MET A 612 -6.97 47.32 -26.41
C MET A 612 -6.72 47.37 -27.92
N GLY A 613 -6.86 46.24 -28.62
CA GLY A 613 -6.73 46.18 -30.08
C GLY A 613 -7.83 46.97 -30.80
N VAL A 614 -9.07 46.89 -30.33
CA VAL A 614 -10.21 47.65 -30.87
C VAL A 614 -9.97 49.16 -30.76
N VAL A 615 -9.56 49.65 -29.59
CA VAL A 615 -9.30 51.08 -29.36
C VAL A 615 -8.20 51.61 -30.27
N LEU A 616 -7.07 50.91 -30.36
CA LEU A 616 -5.95 51.31 -31.21
C LEU A 616 -6.33 51.33 -32.69
N CYS A 617 -7.12 50.35 -33.15
CA CYS A 617 -7.62 50.28 -34.52
C CYS A 617 -8.52 51.48 -34.88
N VAL A 618 -9.52 51.77 -34.03
CA VAL A 618 -10.45 52.89 -34.23
C VAL A 618 -9.70 54.23 -34.27
N VAL A 619 -8.79 54.47 -33.33
CA VAL A 619 -8.00 55.71 -33.28
C VAL A 619 -7.10 55.86 -34.51
N SER A 620 -6.52 54.77 -35.00
CA SER A 620 -5.71 54.76 -36.23
C SER A 620 -6.53 55.17 -37.46
N ILE A 621 -7.71 54.56 -37.64
CA ILE A 621 -8.61 54.87 -38.77
C ILE A 621 -9.11 56.31 -38.70
N LEU A 622 -9.53 56.77 -37.52
CA LEU A 622 -9.97 58.15 -37.31
C LEU A 622 -8.86 59.16 -37.64
N GLY A 623 -7.62 58.90 -37.23
CA GLY A 623 -6.47 59.72 -37.57
C GLY A 623 -6.20 59.79 -39.07
N ALA A 624 -6.25 58.65 -39.76
CA ALA A 624 -6.09 58.58 -41.22
C ALA A 624 -7.19 59.35 -41.96
N CYS A 625 -8.46 59.17 -41.55
CA CYS A 625 -9.61 59.91 -42.09
C CYS A 625 -9.50 61.41 -41.84
N ALA A 626 -9.09 61.83 -40.64
CA ALA A 626 -8.88 63.24 -40.32
C ALA A 626 -7.79 63.86 -41.20
N SER A 627 -6.67 63.16 -41.40
CA SER A 627 -5.57 63.62 -42.25
C SER A 627 -5.98 63.77 -43.73
N LEU A 628 -6.72 62.80 -44.27
CA LEU A 628 -7.27 62.86 -45.64
C LEU A 628 -8.32 63.96 -45.80
N SER A 629 -9.16 64.17 -44.79
CA SER A 629 -10.16 65.25 -44.79
C SER A 629 -9.48 66.62 -44.85
N VAL A 630 -8.42 66.82 -44.06
CA VAL A 630 -7.60 68.04 -44.10
C VAL A 630 -6.95 68.20 -45.48
N LEU A 631 -6.42 67.13 -46.08
CA LEU A 631 -5.86 67.14 -47.43
C LEU A 631 -6.91 67.57 -48.46
N ALA A 632 -8.13 67.01 -48.41
CA ALA A 632 -9.23 67.36 -49.31
C ALA A 632 -9.62 68.85 -49.19
N VAL A 633 -9.73 69.37 -47.96
CA VAL A 633 -10.00 70.80 -47.71
C VAL A 633 -8.91 71.69 -48.30
N PHE A 634 -7.66 71.29 -48.14
CA PHE A 634 -6.49 72.02 -48.64
C PHE A 634 -6.39 72.00 -50.18
N VAL A 635 -6.76 70.89 -50.82
CA VAL A 635 -6.82 70.75 -52.29
C VAL A 635 -7.98 71.59 -52.87
N ALA A 636 -9.16 71.55 -52.25
CA ALA A 636 -10.32 72.33 -52.69
C ALA A 636 -10.05 73.84 -52.60
N ASN A 637 -9.35 74.29 -51.56
CA ASN A 637 -9.02 75.70 -51.33
C ASN A 637 -7.63 76.11 -51.86
N ARG A 638 -7.07 75.38 -52.83
CA ARG A 638 -5.71 75.59 -53.38
C ARG A 638 -5.43 76.99 -53.92
N HIS A 639 -6.47 77.73 -54.32
CA HIS A 639 -6.33 79.08 -54.87
C HIS A 639 -6.27 80.18 -53.80
N THR A 640 -6.51 79.85 -52.53
CA THR A 640 -6.49 80.81 -51.42
C THR A 640 -5.06 81.22 -51.05
N PRO A 641 -4.81 82.50 -50.70
CA PRO A 641 -3.47 83.00 -50.40
C PRO A 641 -2.83 82.30 -49.18
N ILE A 642 -3.63 81.80 -48.23
CA ILE A 642 -3.14 81.02 -47.07
C ILE A 642 -2.56 79.67 -47.49
N VAL A 643 -3.23 78.94 -48.39
CA VAL A 643 -2.73 77.63 -48.87
C VAL A 643 -1.55 77.82 -49.83
N ARG A 644 -1.60 78.86 -50.68
CA ARG A 644 -0.54 79.18 -51.66
C ARG A 644 0.73 79.73 -51.01
N GLY A 645 0.62 80.51 -49.93
CA GLY A 645 1.76 81.00 -49.14
C GLY A 645 2.43 79.92 -48.31
N ASN A 646 1.71 78.84 -48.00
CA ASN A 646 2.17 77.70 -47.21
C ASN A 646 2.69 76.54 -48.08
N ASN A 647 3.60 76.81 -49.02
CA ASN A 647 4.24 75.85 -49.94
C ASN A 647 3.40 74.57 -50.16
N MET A 648 2.36 74.72 -50.99
CA MET A 648 1.24 73.78 -51.12
C MET A 648 1.67 72.33 -51.40
N GLU A 649 2.73 72.13 -52.19
CA GLU A 649 3.23 70.82 -52.59
C GLU A 649 3.76 70.00 -51.41
N LEU A 650 4.61 70.60 -50.56
CA LEU A 650 5.16 69.93 -49.37
C LEU A 650 4.09 69.67 -48.31
N SER A 651 3.11 70.57 -48.18
CA SER A 651 1.99 70.40 -47.25
C SER A 651 1.06 69.25 -47.68
N PHE A 652 0.83 69.06 -48.98
CA PHE A 652 0.03 67.93 -49.50
C PHE A 652 0.77 66.60 -49.32
N LEU A 653 2.07 66.56 -49.64
CA LEU A 653 2.91 65.38 -49.43
C LEU A 653 2.98 64.99 -47.95
N LEU A 654 3.14 65.96 -47.05
CA LEU A 654 3.16 65.72 -45.61
C LEU A 654 1.83 65.12 -45.12
N LEU A 655 0.68 65.65 -45.54
CA LEU A 655 -0.64 65.10 -45.16
C LEU A 655 -0.88 63.70 -45.72
N PHE A 656 -0.43 63.43 -46.95
CA PHE A 656 -0.53 62.09 -47.53
C PHE A 656 0.31 61.07 -46.72
N PHE A 657 1.58 61.36 -46.45
CA PHE A 657 2.43 60.47 -45.65
C PHE A 657 1.97 60.35 -44.20
N LEU A 658 1.36 61.39 -43.64
CA LEU A 658 0.79 61.35 -42.30
C LEU A 658 -0.42 60.41 -42.22
N SER A 659 -1.26 60.35 -43.27
CA SER A 659 -2.32 59.35 -43.39
C SER A 659 -1.74 57.92 -43.44
N VAL A 660 -0.66 57.71 -44.18
CA VAL A 660 0.05 56.43 -44.23
C VAL A 660 0.64 56.06 -42.86
N CYS A 661 1.21 57.02 -42.11
CA CYS A 661 1.69 56.79 -40.73
C CYS A 661 0.60 56.28 -39.79
N PHE A 662 -0.63 56.81 -39.89
CA PHE A 662 -1.76 56.32 -39.09
C PHE A 662 -2.15 54.88 -39.46
N LEU A 663 -2.12 54.53 -40.75
CA LEU A 663 -2.46 53.18 -41.20
C LEU A 663 -1.40 52.13 -40.86
N ILE A 664 -0.12 52.51 -40.77
CA ILE A 664 0.97 51.60 -40.39
C ILE A 664 0.78 51.03 -38.98
N GLY A 665 0.13 51.75 -38.06
CA GLY A 665 -0.20 51.23 -36.73
C GLY A 665 -1.00 49.92 -36.77
N LEU A 666 -1.81 49.70 -37.82
CA LEU A 666 -2.60 48.49 -38.00
C LEU A 666 -1.74 47.26 -38.33
N LEU A 667 -0.55 47.44 -38.93
CA LEU A 667 0.37 46.32 -39.24
C LEU A 667 0.94 45.63 -37.99
N PHE A 668 0.79 46.25 -36.83
CA PHE A 668 1.23 45.72 -35.55
C PHE A 668 0.13 44.93 -34.81
N ILE A 669 -1.15 45.06 -35.21
CA ILE A 669 -2.29 44.40 -34.56
C ILE A 669 -2.66 43.14 -35.35
N GLY A 670 -2.92 42.04 -34.64
CA GLY A 670 -3.27 40.74 -35.22
C GLY A 670 -2.21 39.66 -34.99
N GLU A 671 -2.48 38.46 -35.51
CA GLU A 671 -1.57 37.32 -35.38
C GLU A 671 -0.28 37.59 -36.18
N PRO A 672 0.90 37.54 -35.53
CA PRO A 672 2.16 37.80 -36.19
C PRO A 672 2.51 36.68 -37.17
N SER A 673 2.68 37.04 -38.44
CA SER A 673 3.23 36.16 -39.47
C SER A 673 4.62 36.63 -39.87
N ASP A 674 5.46 35.73 -40.38
CA ASP A 674 6.84 36.05 -40.79
C ASP A 674 6.89 37.22 -41.79
N TRP A 675 5.91 37.30 -42.69
CA TRP A 675 5.74 38.40 -43.62
C TRP A 675 5.44 39.74 -42.92
N LEU A 676 4.46 39.76 -42.01
CA LEU A 676 4.08 40.97 -41.27
C LEU A 676 5.22 41.47 -40.38
N CYS A 677 5.94 40.56 -39.73
CA CYS A 677 7.12 40.87 -38.92
C CYS A 677 8.19 41.62 -39.74
N ARG A 678 8.47 41.15 -40.96
CA ARG A 678 9.49 41.75 -41.84
C ARG A 678 9.15 43.17 -42.27
N ILE A 679 7.88 43.52 -42.40
CA ILE A 679 7.47 44.82 -42.98
C ILE A 679 7.15 45.88 -41.94
N ARG A 680 6.55 45.51 -40.81
CA ARG A 680 5.97 46.49 -39.87
C ARG A 680 6.98 47.52 -39.34
N TYR A 681 8.19 47.11 -38.98
CA TYR A 681 9.21 48.02 -38.47
C TYR A 681 9.86 48.88 -39.57
N PRO A 682 10.28 48.33 -40.73
CA PRO A 682 10.75 49.15 -41.85
C PRO A 682 9.71 50.13 -42.38
N ALA A 683 8.45 49.71 -42.50
CA ALA A 683 7.36 50.57 -42.98
C ALA A 683 7.15 51.76 -42.04
N PHE A 684 7.13 51.51 -40.73
CA PHE A 684 7.13 52.56 -39.70
C PHE A 684 8.30 53.53 -39.90
N GLY A 685 9.53 53.02 -40.02
CA GLY A 685 10.71 53.86 -40.14
C GLY A 685 10.72 54.75 -41.37
N VAL A 686 10.38 54.19 -42.54
CA VAL A 686 10.33 54.92 -43.82
C VAL A 686 9.23 55.97 -43.80
N SER A 687 8.04 55.66 -43.27
CA SER A 687 6.91 56.60 -43.26
C SER A 687 7.16 57.82 -42.38
N PHE A 688 7.75 57.63 -41.19
CA PHE A 688 8.12 58.76 -40.34
C PHE A 688 9.28 59.58 -40.92
N ALA A 689 10.28 58.93 -41.53
CA ALA A 689 11.35 59.65 -42.23
C ALA A 689 10.80 60.52 -43.37
N LEU A 690 9.81 60.04 -44.14
CA LEU A 690 9.12 60.84 -45.16
C LEU A 690 8.43 62.07 -44.54
N CYS A 691 7.65 61.86 -43.47
CA CYS A 691 6.94 62.95 -42.77
C CYS A 691 7.91 64.02 -42.23
N ILE A 692 8.95 63.61 -41.51
CA ILE A 692 9.91 64.53 -40.90
C ILE A 692 10.79 65.19 -41.98
N SER A 693 11.14 64.48 -43.05
CA SER A 693 11.89 65.07 -44.18
C SER A 693 11.07 66.15 -44.90
N CYS A 694 9.75 65.93 -45.08
CA CYS A 694 8.86 66.97 -45.59
C CYS A 694 8.81 68.19 -44.66
N LEU A 695 8.78 68.00 -43.34
CA LEU A 695 8.81 69.08 -42.36
C LEU A 695 10.16 69.82 -42.34
N LEU A 696 11.26 69.10 -42.48
CA LEU A 696 12.60 69.67 -42.56
C LEU A 696 12.76 70.52 -43.83
N ALA A 697 12.34 70.01 -44.99
CA ALA A 697 12.32 70.78 -46.23
C ALA A 697 11.46 72.04 -46.08
N LYS A 698 10.31 71.91 -45.42
CA LYS A 698 9.39 73.02 -45.17
C LYS A 698 9.99 74.10 -44.24
N THR A 699 10.67 73.70 -43.17
CA THR A 699 11.36 74.64 -42.26
C THR A 699 12.54 75.33 -42.93
N MET A 700 13.29 74.62 -43.78
CA MET A 700 14.34 75.21 -44.60
C MET A 700 13.80 76.28 -45.56
N VAL A 701 12.65 76.05 -46.19
CA VAL A 701 12.02 77.07 -47.05
C VAL A 701 11.69 78.35 -46.27
N VAL A 702 11.16 78.23 -45.05
CA VAL A 702 10.85 79.39 -44.19
C VAL A 702 12.12 80.19 -43.86
N LEU A 703 13.22 79.51 -43.52
CA LEU A 703 14.50 80.17 -43.23
C LEU A 703 15.13 80.85 -44.45
N MET A 704 15.06 80.20 -45.63
CA MET A 704 15.63 80.74 -46.86
C MET A 704 14.83 81.92 -47.42
N ALA A 705 13.49 81.89 -47.28
CA ALA A 705 12.62 83.00 -47.67
C ALA A 705 12.94 84.29 -46.89
N PHE A 706 13.31 84.16 -45.61
CA PHE A 706 13.76 85.29 -44.81
C PHE A 706 15.16 85.77 -45.21
N ARG A 707 16.14 84.86 -45.38
CA ARG A 707 17.50 85.27 -45.79
C ARG A 707 17.55 85.99 -47.14
N ALA A 708 16.65 85.67 -48.05
CA ALA A 708 16.53 86.35 -49.34
C ALA A 708 16.01 87.80 -49.24
N THR A 709 15.48 88.24 -48.09
CA THR A 709 15.06 89.63 -47.84
C THR A 709 16.20 90.54 -47.36
N LEU A 710 17.39 90.00 -47.05
CA LEU A 710 18.59 90.78 -46.70
C LEU A 710 19.29 91.28 -47.99
N PRO A 711 19.66 92.57 -48.08
CA PRO A 711 20.27 93.13 -49.28
C PRO A 711 21.64 92.47 -49.57
N GLY A 712 21.78 91.91 -50.78
CA GLY A 712 23.05 91.33 -51.28
C GLY A 712 23.15 89.79 -51.33
N SER A 713 22.07 89.03 -51.13
CA SER A 713 22.12 87.55 -51.17
C SER A 713 21.16 86.92 -52.20
N ASP A 714 21.69 86.16 -53.16
CA ASP A 714 20.94 85.51 -54.26
C ASP A 714 20.53 84.05 -53.91
N VAL A 715 20.24 83.79 -52.63
CA VAL A 715 20.11 82.43 -52.05
C VAL A 715 18.83 81.71 -52.48
N MET A 716 17.79 82.45 -52.90
CA MET A 716 16.49 81.88 -53.29
C MET A 716 16.55 81.05 -54.59
N LYS A 717 17.51 81.32 -55.49
CA LYS A 717 17.73 80.52 -56.70
C LYS A 717 18.34 79.14 -56.40
N TRP A 718 19.03 79.00 -55.27
CA TRP A 718 19.71 77.77 -54.84
C TRP A 718 18.82 76.84 -54.00
N PHE A 719 17.51 77.10 -53.86
CA PHE A 719 16.62 76.21 -53.11
C PHE A 719 15.18 76.18 -53.67
N GLY A 720 15.06 75.92 -54.98
CA GLY A 720 13.78 75.84 -55.69
C GLY A 720 12.96 74.56 -55.44
N PRO A 721 11.75 74.41 -56.03
CA PRO A 721 10.86 73.26 -55.81
C PRO A 721 11.48 71.90 -56.15
N ALA A 722 12.33 71.83 -57.17
CA ALA A 722 13.04 70.60 -57.53
C ALA A 722 14.02 70.17 -56.43
N GLN A 723 14.69 71.12 -55.78
CA GLN A 723 15.67 70.86 -54.72
C GLN A 723 14.99 70.51 -53.38
N GLN A 724 13.81 71.05 -53.11
CA GLN A 724 12.97 70.63 -51.98
C GLN A 724 12.54 69.16 -52.13
N ARG A 725 12.11 68.75 -53.33
CA ARG A 725 11.79 67.34 -53.63
C ARG A 725 13.03 66.44 -53.51
N ALA A 726 14.16 66.87 -54.08
CA ALA A 726 15.42 66.15 -53.98
C ALA A 726 15.87 65.99 -52.52
N SER A 727 15.69 67.01 -51.67
CA SER A 727 16.00 66.93 -50.24
C SER A 727 15.15 65.90 -49.51
N VAL A 728 13.83 65.86 -49.76
CA VAL A 728 12.94 64.86 -49.14
C VAL A 728 13.31 63.44 -49.56
N VAL A 729 13.57 63.23 -50.86
CA VAL A 729 13.97 61.94 -51.40
C VAL A 729 15.32 61.51 -50.85
N LEU A 730 16.31 62.42 -50.78
CA LEU A 730 17.65 62.12 -50.27
C LEU A 730 17.63 61.72 -48.79
N CYS A 731 16.96 62.51 -47.93
CA CYS A 731 16.83 62.18 -46.51
C CYS A 731 16.10 60.85 -46.30
N THR A 732 15.07 60.56 -47.11
CA THR A 732 14.35 59.29 -47.01
C THR A 732 15.16 58.11 -47.57
N ALA A 733 15.96 58.32 -48.61
CA ALA A 733 16.79 57.28 -49.21
C ALA A 733 17.81 56.72 -48.22
N VAL A 734 18.35 57.56 -47.33
CA VAL A 734 19.21 57.11 -46.23
C VAL A 734 18.46 56.16 -45.30
N GLN A 735 17.22 56.50 -44.90
CA GLN A 735 16.38 55.61 -44.10
C GLN A 735 16.05 54.30 -44.84
N GLY A 736 15.78 54.37 -46.16
CA GLY A 736 15.54 53.21 -47.01
C GLY A 736 16.75 52.27 -47.08
N LEU A 737 17.97 52.82 -47.15
CA LEU A 737 19.20 52.05 -47.13
C LEU A 737 19.42 51.35 -45.79
N ILE A 738 19.18 52.04 -44.67
CA ILE A 738 19.26 51.44 -43.32
C ILE A 738 18.27 50.26 -43.21
N CYS A 739 17.03 50.45 -43.65
CA CYS A 739 16.03 49.38 -43.66
C CYS A 739 16.39 48.21 -44.59
N LEU A 740 16.98 48.48 -45.76
CA LEU A 740 17.43 47.44 -46.69
C LEU A 740 18.55 46.60 -46.09
N ILE A 741 19.55 47.24 -45.47
CA ILE A 741 20.65 46.55 -44.77
C ILE A 741 20.09 45.69 -43.62
N TRP A 742 19.12 46.20 -42.86
CA TRP A 742 18.48 45.43 -41.79
C TRP A 742 17.81 44.16 -42.32
N LEU A 743 17.02 44.28 -43.39
CA LEU A 743 16.31 43.15 -44.00
C LEU A 743 17.26 42.10 -44.62
N LEU A 744 18.41 42.52 -45.14
CA LEU A 744 19.40 41.62 -45.75
C LEU A 744 20.28 40.90 -44.72
N THR A 745 20.56 41.52 -43.58
CA THR A 745 21.50 40.96 -42.59
C THR A 745 20.80 40.06 -41.57
N ARG A 746 19.80 40.58 -40.85
CA ARG A 746 19.01 39.84 -39.85
C ARG A 746 17.59 40.42 -39.82
N PRO A 747 16.70 39.94 -40.71
CA PRO A 747 15.33 40.44 -40.75
C PRO A 747 14.54 40.06 -39.49
N PRO A 748 13.53 40.85 -39.10
CA PRO A 748 12.58 40.45 -38.07
C PRO A 748 11.81 39.17 -38.45
N TYR A 749 11.54 38.30 -37.49
CA TYR A 749 10.90 36.98 -37.69
C TYR A 749 9.91 36.66 -36.56
N THR A 750 9.00 35.71 -36.77
CA THR A 750 8.07 35.25 -35.73
C THR A 750 8.78 34.41 -34.68
N ASN A 751 8.58 34.71 -33.40
CA ASN A 751 9.22 34.00 -32.31
C ASN A 751 8.15 33.43 -31.34
N LEU A 752 8.37 32.18 -30.95
CA LEU A 752 7.52 31.43 -30.01
C LEU A 752 8.19 31.48 -28.65
N ASN A 753 7.76 32.43 -27.81
CA ASN A 753 8.36 32.59 -26.50
C ASN A 753 7.73 31.62 -25.50
N THR A 754 8.42 30.51 -25.25
CA THR A 754 8.06 29.48 -24.25
C THR A 754 8.72 29.70 -22.89
N GLY A 755 9.47 30.80 -22.73
CA GLY A 755 10.42 31.02 -21.62
C GLY A 755 9.83 31.30 -20.25
N HIS A 756 8.52 31.21 -20.04
CA HIS A 756 7.89 31.30 -18.72
C HIS A 756 7.08 30.03 -18.46
N ILE A 757 7.24 29.46 -17.26
CA ILE A 757 6.48 28.30 -16.77
C ILE A 757 5.02 28.75 -16.59
N SER A 758 4.29 28.81 -17.70
CA SER A 758 2.89 29.23 -17.75
C SER A 758 2.11 28.39 -18.76
N SER A 759 0.80 28.43 -18.62
CA SER A 759 -0.16 27.75 -19.50
C SER A 759 -0.26 28.35 -20.91
N VAL A 760 0.54 29.38 -21.21
CA VAL A 760 0.39 30.24 -22.39
C VAL A 760 1.69 30.31 -23.21
N ILE A 761 1.56 30.26 -24.52
CA ILE A 761 2.62 30.55 -25.50
C ILE A 761 2.37 31.95 -26.05
N ILE A 762 3.33 32.86 -25.87
CA ILE A 762 3.27 34.20 -26.44
C ILE A 762 3.94 34.19 -27.81
N ILE A 763 3.21 34.59 -28.85
CA ILE A 763 3.80 34.78 -30.18
C ILE A 763 4.05 36.28 -30.38
N ASP A 764 5.32 36.63 -30.55
CA ASP A 764 5.78 37.97 -30.87
C ASP A 764 6.61 37.96 -32.18
N CYS A 765 7.01 39.15 -32.66
CA CYS A 765 8.08 39.18 -33.65
C CYS A 765 9.34 39.70 -33.00
N ALA A 766 10.37 38.86 -33.00
CA ALA A 766 11.70 39.24 -32.62
C ALA A 766 12.27 40.21 -33.68
N MET A 767 12.97 41.25 -33.21
CA MET A 767 13.56 42.28 -34.08
C MET A 767 14.73 41.76 -34.92
N GLY A 768 15.30 40.60 -34.59
CA GLY A 768 16.43 39.96 -35.28
C GLY A 768 17.78 40.67 -35.03
N SER A 769 17.84 41.97 -35.30
CA SER A 769 18.98 42.85 -34.99
C SER A 769 18.51 44.07 -34.20
N GLU A 770 18.79 44.07 -32.90
CA GLU A 770 18.49 45.20 -32.02
C GLU A 770 19.23 46.47 -32.47
N VAL A 771 20.48 46.32 -32.91
CA VAL A 771 21.30 47.44 -33.40
C VAL A 771 20.63 48.13 -34.57
N ALA A 772 20.10 47.37 -35.53
CA ALA A 772 19.45 47.93 -36.71
C ALA A 772 18.13 48.66 -36.36
N PHE A 773 17.34 48.11 -35.45
CA PHE A 773 16.13 48.78 -34.94
C PHE A 773 16.45 50.13 -34.28
N TRP A 774 17.49 50.18 -33.42
CA TRP A 774 17.93 51.42 -32.80
C TRP A 774 18.55 52.41 -33.82
N CYS A 775 19.20 51.93 -34.88
CA CYS A 775 19.67 52.79 -35.97
C CYS A 775 18.50 53.46 -36.71
N VAL A 776 17.40 52.73 -36.97
CA VAL A 776 16.18 53.29 -37.59
C VAL A 776 15.59 54.40 -36.72
N LEU A 777 15.39 54.14 -35.42
CA LEU A 777 14.89 55.16 -34.48
C LEU A 777 15.85 56.34 -34.34
N GLY A 778 17.16 56.07 -34.29
CA GLY A 778 18.20 57.09 -34.17
C GLY A 778 18.23 58.05 -35.36
N TYR A 779 18.07 57.56 -36.59
CA TYR A 779 18.04 58.42 -37.77
C TYR A 779 16.79 59.31 -37.81
N ILE A 780 15.62 58.77 -37.45
CA ILE A 780 14.38 59.55 -37.33
C ILE A 780 14.53 60.63 -36.25
N GLY A 781 15.13 60.28 -35.11
CA GLY A 781 15.45 61.23 -34.05
C GLY A 781 16.41 62.33 -34.49
N LEU A 782 17.42 62.00 -35.31
CA LEU A 782 18.35 62.97 -35.90
C LEU A 782 17.64 63.93 -36.85
N LEU A 783 16.79 63.41 -37.75
CA LEU A 783 15.97 64.25 -38.64
C LEU A 783 15.05 65.19 -37.85
N ALA A 784 14.41 64.67 -36.80
CA ALA A 784 13.54 65.47 -35.92
C ALA A 784 14.33 66.55 -35.16
N CYS A 785 15.57 66.25 -34.74
CA CYS A 785 16.43 67.18 -34.04
C CYS A 785 16.86 68.33 -34.95
N MET A 786 17.28 68.01 -36.17
CA MET A 786 17.59 69.02 -37.20
C MET A 786 16.37 69.89 -37.50
N CYS A 787 15.19 69.28 -37.65
CA CYS A 787 13.94 70.01 -37.86
C CYS A 787 13.59 70.93 -36.67
N PHE A 788 13.77 70.46 -35.44
CA PHE A 788 13.52 71.24 -34.22
C PHE A 788 14.47 72.43 -34.11
N ILE A 789 15.78 72.24 -34.30
CA ILE A 789 16.78 73.32 -34.21
C ILE A 789 16.45 74.41 -35.25
N LEU A 790 16.19 74.02 -36.49
CA LEU A 790 15.88 74.97 -37.57
C LEU A 790 14.55 75.70 -37.32
N ALA A 791 13.51 74.99 -36.88
CA ALA A 791 12.24 75.59 -36.51
C ALA A 791 12.38 76.56 -35.31
N PHE A 792 13.23 76.21 -34.34
CA PHE A 792 13.49 77.04 -33.17
C PHE A 792 14.22 78.34 -33.52
N LEU A 793 15.17 78.29 -34.46
CA LEU A 793 15.84 79.48 -34.99
C LEU A 793 14.86 80.36 -35.78
N ALA A 794 13.94 79.75 -36.53
CA ALA A 794 12.92 80.46 -37.31
C ALA A 794 11.81 81.11 -36.45
N ARG A 795 11.68 80.77 -35.15
CA ARG A 795 10.54 81.18 -34.30
C ARG A 795 10.43 82.68 -34.03
N LYS A 796 11.55 83.41 -34.14
CA LYS A 796 11.64 84.86 -33.87
C LYS A 796 11.44 85.71 -35.13
N LEU A 797 11.25 85.09 -36.30
CA LEU A 797 11.08 85.79 -37.56
C LEU A 797 9.67 86.41 -37.63
N PRO A 798 9.53 87.71 -38.00
CA PRO A 798 8.24 88.34 -38.21
C PRO A 798 7.70 87.86 -39.56
N ASP A 799 7.02 86.71 -39.54
CA ASP A 799 6.19 86.28 -40.66
C ASP A 799 4.73 86.33 -40.22
N ASN A 800 3.83 86.69 -41.14
CA ASN A 800 2.43 87.02 -40.86
C ASN A 800 1.60 85.84 -40.33
N PHE A 801 2.20 84.66 -40.20
CA PHE A 801 1.68 83.51 -39.47
C PHE A 801 2.82 82.80 -38.70
N ASN A 802 2.62 82.56 -37.39
CA ASN A 802 3.52 81.90 -36.43
C ASN A 802 3.84 80.42 -36.77
N GLU A 803 4.09 80.08 -38.02
CA GLU A 803 4.22 78.72 -38.55
C GLU A 803 5.41 77.97 -37.94
N ALA A 804 6.57 78.63 -37.81
CA ALA A 804 7.73 78.05 -37.15
C ALA A 804 7.45 77.67 -35.68
N LYS A 805 6.61 78.45 -34.97
CA LYS A 805 6.22 78.18 -33.58
C LYS A 805 5.40 76.89 -33.48
N PHE A 806 4.46 76.67 -34.39
CA PHE A 806 3.65 75.45 -34.42
C PHE A 806 4.48 74.21 -34.77
N ILE A 807 5.45 74.34 -35.68
CA ILE A 807 6.40 73.26 -35.99
C ILE A 807 7.28 72.95 -34.78
N THR A 808 7.79 73.95 -34.05
CA THR A 808 8.56 73.70 -32.83
C THR A 808 7.77 72.95 -31.76
N PHE A 809 6.50 73.32 -31.54
CA PHE A 809 5.65 72.66 -30.54
C PHE A 809 5.35 71.21 -30.95
N SER A 810 5.12 70.97 -32.23
CA SER A 810 4.92 69.63 -32.79
C SER A 810 6.15 68.72 -32.60
N MET A 811 7.36 69.25 -32.86
CA MET A 811 8.62 68.52 -32.64
C MET A 811 8.89 68.25 -31.15
N LEU A 812 8.50 69.15 -30.24
CA LEU A 812 8.61 68.90 -28.80
C LEU A 812 7.71 67.75 -28.33
N ILE A 813 6.47 67.68 -28.83
CA ILE A 813 5.57 66.55 -28.57
C ILE A 813 6.18 65.25 -29.10
N PHE A 814 6.74 65.28 -30.30
CA PHE A 814 7.42 64.13 -30.89
C PHE A 814 8.54 63.60 -29.99
N PHE A 815 9.42 64.48 -29.49
CA PHE A 815 10.48 64.06 -28.57
C PHE A 815 9.95 63.51 -27.25
N ALA A 816 8.94 64.14 -26.65
CA ALA A 816 8.35 63.67 -25.40
C ALA A 816 7.80 62.24 -25.54
N VAL A 817 7.11 61.93 -26.64
CA VAL A 817 6.57 60.60 -26.91
C VAL A 817 7.68 59.56 -27.10
N TRP A 818 8.70 59.85 -27.90
CA TRP A 818 9.76 58.87 -28.19
C TRP A 818 10.75 58.67 -27.03
N ILE A 819 10.99 59.69 -26.19
CA ILE A 819 11.78 59.54 -24.96
C ILE A 819 11.02 58.69 -23.93
N THR A 820 9.70 58.88 -23.80
CA THR A 820 8.88 58.08 -22.87
C THR A 820 8.64 56.65 -23.37
N PHE A 821 8.61 56.43 -24.68
CA PHE A 821 8.49 55.11 -25.28
C PHE A 821 9.62 54.14 -24.86
N ILE A 822 10.88 54.60 -24.79
CA ILE A 822 12.05 53.75 -24.49
C ILE A 822 11.91 52.98 -23.16
N PRO A 823 11.72 53.62 -21.99
CA PRO A 823 11.59 52.91 -20.72
C PRO A 823 10.32 52.05 -20.62
N VAL A 824 9.22 52.48 -21.25
CA VAL A 824 7.97 51.68 -21.26
C VAL A 824 8.12 50.44 -22.12
N TYR A 825 8.84 50.53 -23.24
CA TYR A 825 9.09 49.39 -24.12
C TYR A 825 9.93 48.31 -23.44
N VAL A 826 10.98 48.70 -22.69
CA VAL A 826 11.87 47.75 -22.00
C VAL A 826 11.23 47.10 -20.77
N SER A 827 10.26 47.76 -20.12
CA SER A 827 9.61 47.27 -18.89
C SER A 827 8.34 46.45 -19.13
N THR A 828 7.79 46.46 -20.35
CA THR A 828 6.59 45.71 -20.70
C THR A 828 6.96 44.38 -21.37
N ALA A 829 6.11 43.36 -21.22
CA ALA A 829 6.31 42.04 -21.80
C ALA A 829 5.06 41.56 -22.56
N GLY A 830 5.25 40.67 -23.52
CA GLY A 830 4.19 40.07 -24.32
C GLY A 830 3.41 41.08 -25.17
N LYS A 831 2.09 40.87 -25.30
CA LYS A 831 1.20 41.68 -26.18
C LYS A 831 1.17 43.18 -25.87
N TYR A 832 1.50 43.59 -24.65
CA TYR A 832 1.53 45.00 -24.24
C TYR A 832 2.68 45.79 -24.88
N THR A 833 3.81 45.15 -25.20
CA THR A 833 4.95 45.80 -25.88
C THR A 833 4.59 46.33 -27.27
N VAL A 834 3.70 45.60 -27.95
CA VAL A 834 3.18 45.93 -29.28
C VAL A 834 2.20 47.10 -29.18
N ALA A 835 1.34 47.11 -28.16
CA ALA A 835 0.40 48.21 -27.94
C ALA A 835 1.10 49.54 -27.64
N VAL A 836 2.17 49.51 -26.83
CA VAL A 836 2.99 50.70 -26.52
C VAL A 836 3.61 51.30 -27.79
N HIS A 837 4.08 50.46 -28.71
CA HIS A 837 4.58 50.89 -30.02
C HIS A 837 3.53 51.63 -30.84
N VAL A 838 2.34 51.03 -30.99
CA VAL A 838 1.24 51.65 -31.76
C VAL A 838 0.81 52.97 -31.12
N PHE A 839 0.74 53.03 -29.79
CA PHE A 839 0.42 54.27 -29.08
C PHE A 839 1.42 55.40 -29.39
N ALA A 840 2.73 55.11 -29.37
CA ALA A 840 3.77 56.09 -29.69
C ALA A 840 3.67 56.62 -31.13
N ILE A 841 3.36 55.74 -32.09
CA ILE A 841 3.11 56.09 -33.50
C ILE A 841 1.92 57.05 -33.60
N LEU A 842 0.78 56.70 -33.00
CA LEU A 842 -0.45 57.48 -33.07
C LEU A 842 -0.29 58.85 -32.40
N ALA A 843 0.25 58.89 -31.18
CA ALA A 843 0.46 60.13 -30.44
C ALA A 843 1.37 61.11 -31.20
N SER A 844 2.44 60.60 -31.82
CA SER A 844 3.35 61.39 -32.64
C SER A 844 2.66 61.93 -33.90
N ALA A 845 1.88 61.10 -34.61
CA ALA A 845 1.17 61.50 -35.81
C ALA A 845 0.06 62.53 -35.52
N PHE A 846 -0.70 62.38 -34.43
CA PHE A 846 -1.67 63.39 -33.99
C PHE A 846 -0.97 64.69 -33.59
N GLY A 847 0.19 64.63 -32.93
CA GLY A 847 1.01 65.80 -32.62
C GLY A 847 1.42 66.59 -33.87
N LEU A 848 1.74 65.90 -34.97
CA LEU A 848 2.00 66.53 -36.27
C LEU A 848 0.73 67.13 -36.89
N LEU A 849 -0.37 66.38 -36.93
CA LEU A 849 -1.61 66.82 -37.56
C LEU A 849 -2.20 68.06 -36.87
N VAL A 850 -2.37 67.98 -35.54
CA VAL A 850 -3.06 69.00 -34.75
C VAL A 850 -2.25 70.29 -34.70
N CYS A 851 -0.95 70.21 -34.42
CA CYS A 851 -0.14 71.41 -34.22
C CYS A 851 0.05 72.20 -35.53
N ILE A 852 0.28 71.51 -36.65
CA ILE A 852 0.67 72.15 -37.92
C ILE A 852 -0.55 72.58 -38.73
N PHE A 853 -1.61 71.76 -38.77
CA PHE A 853 -2.72 71.96 -39.70
C PHE A 853 -4.02 72.45 -39.05
N ALA A 854 -4.29 72.15 -37.77
CA ALA A 854 -5.54 72.61 -37.13
C ALA A 854 -5.69 74.14 -37.08
N PRO A 855 -4.64 74.93 -36.75
CA PRO A 855 -4.74 76.39 -36.80
C PRO A 855 -5.04 76.93 -38.21
N LYS A 856 -4.57 76.23 -39.24
CA LYS A 856 -4.74 76.62 -40.65
C LYS A 856 -6.12 76.24 -41.17
N CYS A 857 -6.61 75.05 -40.83
CA CYS A 857 -7.98 74.64 -41.12
C CYS A 857 -9.00 75.58 -40.46
N TYR A 858 -8.76 75.97 -39.21
CA TYR A 858 -9.61 76.91 -38.48
C TYR A 858 -9.77 78.24 -39.24
N ILE A 859 -8.67 78.80 -39.76
CA ILE A 859 -8.72 80.07 -40.50
C ILE A 859 -9.39 79.90 -41.87
N VAL A 860 -9.10 78.82 -42.60
CA VAL A 860 -9.68 78.56 -43.93
C VAL A 860 -11.19 78.33 -43.87
N MET A 861 -11.70 77.64 -42.85
CA MET A 861 -13.13 77.27 -42.75
C MET A 861 -13.98 78.24 -41.92
N LEU A 862 -13.45 78.78 -40.80
CA LEU A 862 -14.25 79.53 -39.82
C LEU A 862 -13.98 81.03 -39.80
N ARG A 863 -12.93 81.50 -40.48
CA ARG A 863 -12.52 82.93 -40.54
C ARG A 863 -12.10 83.37 -41.96
N PRO A 864 -12.95 83.20 -43.00
CA PRO A 864 -12.60 83.51 -44.39
C PRO A 864 -12.23 85.00 -44.61
N GLU A 865 -12.66 85.92 -43.75
CA GLU A 865 -12.33 87.34 -43.80
C GLU A 865 -10.82 87.62 -43.67
N LYS A 866 -10.06 86.73 -43.01
CA LYS A 866 -8.59 86.80 -42.87
C LYS A 866 -7.83 86.22 -44.07
N ASN A 867 -8.53 85.74 -45.10
CA ASN A 867 -7.99 85.05 -46.27
C ASN A 867 -7.81 85.99 -47.51
N SER A 868 -7.77 87.32 -47.30
CA SER A 868 -7.62 88.30 -48.39
C SER A 868 -6.20 88.90 -48.47
N ARG A 869 -5.70 89.14 -49.69
CA ARG A 869 -4.36 89.72 -49.95
C ARG A 869 -4.15 91.08 -49.26
N LYS A 870 -5.22 91.87 -49.09
CA LYS A 870 -5.19 93.20 -48.43
C LYS A 870 -4.89 93.11 -46.93
N HIS A 871 -5.42 92.10 -46.22
CA HIS A 871 -5.13 91.93 -44.79
C HIS A 871 -3.73 91.36 -44.50
N MET A 872 -3.07 90.74 -45.49
CA MET A 872 -1.71 90.20 -45.36
C MET A 872 -0.58 91.22 -45.57
N MET A 873 -0.86 92.41 -46.11
CA MET A 873 0.16 93.44 -46.39
C MET A 873 0.04 94.71 -45.52
N LEU A 874 -1.07 94.91 -44.80
CA LEU A 874 -1.37 96.18 -44.09
C LEU A 874 -0.89 96.27 -42.64
N LYS A 875 -0.16 95.26 -42.14
CA LYS A 875 0.60 95.30 -40.88
C LYS A 875 1.94 94.60 -41.11
N GLY A 876 2.82 95.24 -41.88
CA GLY A 876 4.23 94.90 -42.01
C GLY A 876 5.06 95.87 -41.20
#